data_AF-A0A7Y9WSR1-F1
#
_entry.id   AF-A0A7Y9WSR1-F1
#
_cell.length_a   1.000
_cell.length_b   1.000
_cell.length_c   1.000
_cell.angle_alpha   90.00
_cell.angle_beta   90.00
_cell.angle_gamma   90.00
#
_symmetry.space_group_name_H-M   'P 1'
#
loop_
_entity.id
_entity.type
_entity.pdbx_description
1 polymer ?
#
loop_
_entity_poly.entity_id
_entity_poly.type
_entity_poly.pdbx_seq_one_letter_code
_entity_poly.pdbx_strand_id
1 'polypeptide(L)'
;MTAGTAFDVVLSPVASAQRPALDAIRIVDNLFAIGRSEVPFTDYPAERIARLSRRHARVFTEQGALYVADLDSKNGTTVNGVAVRQTPARVRAGDELCFGGELCYRVSIEPRARIVAGAGSSPVSALLLVPQRDDLGLQPIEVQAFPFLISKADEVFSRYKERYPHQVNYISRRHAHIFLKGGEFYVEDLGSTNGTFVGGKRLDESALPLVDGNLVAFGGDHFVYRVTLQKPPEVEPTVTQLVFHPTADEAADTDKTTFVGAANSFLDIFCVDPARQREDEVNQAAQPWSGPSKRDATGSAARAGNGLSDARIAEHVNGASATHGANGAANAADVRGSNGTNNKGATKGRSHRWHLMAGELSKAFAGGDRTSVRRIAMWGGVGLVVLTALVSTLYLRGSSERELKDLLASGDYNSAVTAAKGYLADHPADTKVSALASEALLKARLPNWLNTLQKAQFDQADTLLKEMRSLSTNNADAMSLIGELQWVGDLERFVAVRGGVEAPIRLYADETTITSLLQRWDDDAKSHQRALDRIASYVPVFAEPYAQALSHLRKLESDDSVYVAAIDRLNGTIRTELARDKPDALPAVLDDYAQRYPRLAGLDRVRDDLRQYTALLNAALSRQLAPLLAMLKTMRFSTPPFQAQFQQLAASRLPSQDVIQQHAAVTAAWQRGDAQQALAGLAAMPAGPWSDVLAAEQSHKKALLDQFSDLQKTRGSKDYDERLLSFYASLDPVTDVWFVQSIQKDVAALHDKALARAQDLLLRAQSLWKQYRASGPIGGTQRLEAGISPGFRSEARLLSDAQTAARQGMRIFTQLKADHPADFDRLLADIDAEADLQRRSLTELRMVLDPGLLKAKLALIGDEQSETRQSP
;
A
#
# COMPACT_ATOMS: atom_id res chain seq x y z
N MET A 1 -19.25 -2.09 9.32
CA MET A 1 -19.50 -2.07 10.78
C MET A 1 -18.99 -0.75 11.31
N THR A 2 -19.69 -0.14 12.27
CA THR A 2 -19.24 1.07 12.97
C THR A 2 -18.17 0.71 14.00
N ALA A 3 -17.21 1.60 14.24
CA ALA A 3 -16.23 1.43 15.31
C ALA A 3 -16.94 1.44 16.67
N GLY A 4 -16.68 0.44 17.53
CA GLY A 4 -17.23 0.36 18.90
C GLY A 4 -18.19 -0.80 19.18
N THR A 5 -18.60 -1.61 18.19
CA THR A 5 -19.36 -2.85 18.47
C THR A 5 -18.41 -3.98 18.91
N ALA A 6 -18.42 -4.32 20.20
CA ALA A 6 -17.76 -5.53 20.68
C ALA A 6 -18.42 -6.79 20.10
N PHE A 7 -17.60 -7.76 19.70
CA PHE A 7 -18.02 -9.05 19.16
C PHE A 7 -17.21 -10.16 19.82
N ASP A 8 -17.84 -11.33 20.01
CA ASP A 8 -17.12 -12.55 20.33
C ASP A 8 -16.72 -13.26 19.03
N VAL A 9 -15.56 -13.91 19.02
CA VAL A 9 -15.14 -14.75 17.89
C VAL A 9 -15.30 -16.21 18.32
N VAL A 10 -16.03 -17.01 17.55
CA VAL A 10 -16.26 -18.42 17.86
C VAL A 10 -15.64 -19.28 16.78
N LEU A 11 -14.70 -20.14 17.18
CA LEU A 11 -14.07 -21.14 16.34
C LEU A 11 -14.83 -22.45 16.47
N SER A 12 -15.73 -22.72 15.52
CA SER A 12 -16.55 -23.94 15.49
C SER A 12 -15.80 -25.04 14.73
N PRO A 13 -15.41 -26.17 15.35
CA PRO A 13 -14.58 -27.18 14.69
C PRO A 13 -15.26 -27.80 13.47
N VAL A 14 -14.52 -27.93 12.38
CA VAL A 14 -15.03 -28.50 11.13
C VAL A 14 -15.10 -30.02 11.26
N ALA A 15 -16.31 -30.57 11.07
CA ALA A 15 -16.54 -32.01 11.22
C ALA A 15 -15.85 -32.80 10.10
N SER A 16 -14.89 -33.66 10.49
CA SER A 16 -14.32 -34.70 9.62
C SER A 16 -15.01 -36.04 9.89
N ALA A 17 -15.31 -36.79 8.84
CA ALA A 17 -16.27 -37.91 8.82
C ALA A 17 -15.86 -39.19 9.61
N GLN A 18 -14.87 -39.10 10.51
CA GLN A 18 -14.21 -40.27 11.10
C GLN A 18 -13.96 -40.18 12.62
N ARG A 19 -14.19 -39.03 13.29
CA ARG A 19 -13.92 -38.86 14.74
C ARG A 19 -14.94 -37.93 15.42
N PRO A 20 -15.16 -38.03 16.74
CA PRO A 20 -16.05 -37.14 17.48
C PRO A 20 -15.66 -35.65 17.34
N ALA A 21 -16.68 -34.80 17.43
CA ALA A 21 -16.54 -33.35 17.48
C ALA A 21 -15.70 -32.91 18.69
N LEU A 22 -15.02 -31.78 18.52
CA LEU A 22 -14.46 -30.98 19.62
C LEU A 22 -15.50 -29.91 20.00
N ASP A 23 -15.34 -29.27 21.16
CA ASP A 23 -16.12 -28.10 21.52
C ASP A 23 -15.69 -26.85 20.73
N ALA A 24 -16.62 -25.89 20.58
CA ALA A 24 -16.35 -24.61 19.92
C ALA A 24 -15.58 -23.67 20.86
N ILE A 25 -14.48 -23.09 20.37
CA ILE A 25 -13.65 -22.18 21.16
C ILE A 25 -14.21 -20.76 21.04
N ARG A 26 -14.82 -20.22 22.10
CA ARG A 26 -15.23 -18.80 22.17
C ARG A 26 -14.06 -17.95 22.67
N ILE A 27 -13.54 -17.10 21.78
CA ILE A 27 -12.54 -16.09 22.07
C ILE A 27 -13.26 -14.82 22.52
N VAL A 28 -12.99 -14.42 23.77
CA VAL A 28 -13.57 -13.23 24.43
C VAL A 28 -12.55 -12.10 24.64
N ASP A 29 -11.26 -12.40 24.51
CA ASP A 29 -10.12 -11.50 24.67
C ASP A 29 -9.67 -10.95 23.30
N ASN A 30 -9.08 -9.74 23.26
CA ASN A 30 -8.57 -9.12 22.03
C ASN A 30 -7.42 -9.90 21.37
N LEU A 31 -6.74 -10.78 22.12
CA LEU A 31 -5.60 -11.57 21.67
C LEU A 31 -5.67 -12.98 22.26
N PHE A 32 -5.73 -13.99 21.40
CA PHE A 32 -5.83 -15.39 21.76
C PHE A 32 -4.62 -16.20 21.31
N ALA A 33 -4.18 -17.12 22.16
CA ALA A 33 -2.99 -17.92 21.97
C ALA A 33 -3.33 -19.30 21.37
N ILE A 34 -2.71 -19.64 20.24
CA ILE A 34 -2.85 -20.97 19.62
C ILE A 34 -1.53 -21.73 19.83
N GLY A 35 -1.60 -22.85 20.53
CA GLY A 35 -0.44 -23.70 20.79
C GLY A 35 -0.78 -24.88 21.69
N ARG A 36 0.02 -25.96 21.61
CA ARG A 36 -0.22 -27.23 22.34
C ARG A 36 0.01 -27.16 23.86
N SER A 37 0.26 -25.96 24.38
CA SER A 37 0.50 -25.67 25.79
C SER A 37 -0.35 -24.49 26.27
N GLU A 38 -1.38 -24.13 25.50
CA GLU A 38 -2.41 -23.16 25.85
C GLU A 38 -3.76 -23.89 26.02
N VAL A 39 -4.69 -23.31 26.77
CA VAL A 39 -6.05 -23.80 26.94
C VAL A 39 -6.91 -23.31 25.76
N PRO A 40 -7.80 -24.12 25.16
CA PRO A 40 -8.20 -25.49 25.54
C PRO A 40 -7.37 -26.61 24.87
N PHE A 41 -6.38 -26.27 24.04
CA PHE A 41 -5.62 -27.28 23.29
C PHE A 41 -4.83 -28.24 24.20
N THR A 42 -4.42 -27.79 25.39
CA THR A 42 -3.72 -28.61 26.38
C THR A 42 -4.57 -29.77 26.90
N ASP A 43 -5.91 -29.61 26.87
CA ASP A 43 -6.88 -30.62 27.31
C ASP A 43 -7.26 -31.61 26.20
N TYR A 44 -6.81 -31.38 24.96
CA TYR A 44 -7.07 -32.27 23.84
C TYR A 44 -6.15 -33.52 23.88
N PRO A 45 -6.62 -34.67 23.37
CA PRO A 45 -5.80 -35.87 23.24
C PRO A 45 -4.47 -35.59 22.51
N ALA A 46 -3.36 -36.06 23.07
CA ALA A 46 -2.00 -35.76 22.60
C ALA A 46 -1.79 -36.03 21.11
N GLU A 47 -2.47 -37.03 20.56
CA GLU A 47 -2.54 -37.34 19.12
C GLU A 47 -3.01 -36.17 18.24
N ARG A 48 -4.02 -35.39 18.68
CA ARG A 48 -4.59 -34.25 17.93
C ARG A 48 -3.70 -33.00 17.99
N ILE A 49 -2.93 -32.84 19.06
CA ILE A 49 -2.02 -31.70 19.27
C ILE A 49 -0.55 -32.03 18.96
N ALA A 50 -0.24 -33.25 18.51
CA ALA A 50 1.10 -33.67 18.11
C ALA A 50 1.69 -32.79 16.99
N ARG A 51 0.83 -32.34 16.07
CA ARG A 51 1.19 -31.43 14.96
C ARG A 51 1.18 -29.94 15.36
N LEU A 52 0.53 -29.59 16.46
CA LEU A 52 0.46 -28.23 16.96
C LEU A 52 1.78 -27.86 17.66
N SER A 53 2.29 -26.66 17.41
CA SER A 53 3.56 -26.18 18.02
C SER A 53 3.31 -25.61 19.42
N ARG A 54 4.34 -25.46 20.28
CA ARG A 54 4.17 -24.90 21.65
C ARG A 54 3.56 -23.50 21.58
N ARG A 55 4.19 -22.65 20.78
CA ARG A 55 3.66 -21.42 20.21
C ARG A 55 3.42 -21.75 18.73
N HIS A 56 2.21 -21.54 18.21
CA HIS A 56 1.85 -21.96 16.84
C HIS A 56 1.24 -20.80 16.05
N ALA A 57 0.23 -20.13 16.60
CA ALA A 57 -0.37 -18.95 16.00
C ALA A 57 -0.89 -17.97 17.06
N ARG A 58 -1.25 -16.76 16.62
CA ARG A 58 -2.09 -15.82 17.38
C ARG A 58 -3.30 -15.44 16.56
N VAL A 59 -4.46 -15.39 17.20
CA VAL A 59 -5.70 -14.83 16.64
C VAL A 59 -5.99 -13.53 17.41
N PHE A 60 -6.24 -12.42 16.73
CA PHE A 60 -6.38 -11.12 17.38
C PHE A 60 -7.34 -10.18 16.66
N THR A 61 -7.93 -9.27 17.42
CA THR A 61 -8.82 -8.22 16.91
C THR A 61 -8.10 -6.88 16.93
N GLU A 62 -8.04 -6.23 15.76
CA GLU A 62 -7.40 -4.93 15.57
C GLU A 62 -8.28 -4.03 14.71
N GLN A 63 -8.49 -2.78 15.14
CA GLN A 63 -9.37 -1.80 14.49
C GLN A 63 -10.79 -2.32 14.15
N GLY A 64 -11.29 -3.31 14.91
CA GLY A 64 -12.58 -3.96 14.66
C GLY A 64 -12.56 -5.04 13.56
N ALA A 65 -11.39 -5.50 13.14
CA ALA A 65 -11.20 -6.62 12.21
C ALA A 65 -10.39 -7.76 12.86
N LEU A 66 -10.70 -9.00 12.48
CA LEU A 66 -10.03 -10.20 12.97
C LEU A 66 -8.83 -10.57 12.08
N TYR A 67 -7.74 -11.01 12.70
CA TYR A 67 -6.51 -11.44 12.05
C TYR A 67 -5.95 -12.72 12.68
N VAL A 68 -5.13 -13.44 11.92
CA VAL A 68 -4.34 -14.58 12.39
C VAL A 68 -2.89 -14.48 11.92
N ALA A 69 -1.94 -14.71 12.82
CA ALA A 69 -0.50 -14.75 12.53
C ALA A 69 0.08 -16.12 12.88
N ASP A 70 0.87 -16.72 12.00
CA ASP A 70 1.66 -17.92 12.29
C ASP A 70 2.96 -17.52 13.04
N LEU A 71 3.42 -18.34 13.98
CA LEU A 71 4.59 -18.08 14.83
C LEU A 71 5.79 -18.96 14.45
N ASP A 72 6.19 -18.95 13.17
CA ASP A 72 7.24 -19.80 12.61
C ASP A 72 6.98 -21.30 12.89
N SER A 73 5.73 -21.71 12.69
CA SER A 73 5.20 -22.95 13.23
C SER A 73 5.54 -24.18 12.38
N LYS A 74 5.85 -25.31 13.03
CA LYS A 74 6.44 -26.49 12.37
C LYS A 74 5.57 -27.17 11.30
N ASN A 75 4.26 -26.94 11.34
CA ASN A 75 3.28 -27.55 10.44
C ASN A 75 2.35 -26.53 9.77
N GLY A 76 2.57 -25.23 10.00
CA GLY A 76 1.85 -24.11 9.38
C GLY A 76 0.42 -23.89 9.88
N THR A 77 -0.03 -22.65 9.70
CA THR A 77 -1.41 -22.17 9.82
C THR A 77 -1.97 -21.84 8.45
N THR A 78 -3.25 -22.09 8.18
CA THR A 78 -3.91 -21.71 6.92
C THR A 78 -5.26 -21.01 7.15
N VAL A 79 -5.64 -20.14 6.19
CA VAL A 79 -6.98 -19.54 6.07
C VAL A 79 -7.57 -19.98 4.73
N ASN A 80 -8.72 -20.65 4.74
CA ASN A 80 -9.36 -21.23 3.54
C ASN A 80 -8.37 -22.07 2.68
N GLY A 81 -7.49 -22.84 3.36
CA GLY A 81 -6.44 -23.64 2.73
C GLY A 81 -5.19 -22.85 2.28
N VAL A 82 -5.20 -21.51 2.28
CA VAL A 82 -4.05 -20.67 1.94
C VAL A 82 -3.14 -20.51 3.16
N ALA A 83 -1.87 -20.88 3.03
CA ALA A 83 -0.91 -20.80 4.12
C ALA A 83 -0.63 -19.34 4.57
N VAL A 84 -0.77 -19.10 5.86
CA VAL A 84 -0.32 -17.88 6.54
C VAL A 84 1.21 -17.91 6.54
N ARG A 85 1.84 -16.91 5.93
CA ARG A 85 3.30 -16.76 5.85
C ARG A 85 3.76 -15.73 6.89
N GLN A 86 4.92 -15.09 6.66
CA GLN A 86 5.55 -14.06 7.48
C GLN A 86 4.78 -12.70 7.53
N THR A 87 3.44 -12.76 7.42
CA THR A 87 2.52 -11.61 7.44
C THR A 87 1.15 -12.11 7.92
N PRO A 88 0.50 -11.48 8.91
CA PRO A 88 -0.82 -11.92 9.38
C PRO A 88 -1.88 -11.90 8.28
N ALA A 89 -2.70 -12.93 8.24
CA ALA A 89 -3.86 -13.02 7.34
C ALA A 89 -5.09 -12.41 8.02
N ARG A 90 -5.85 -11.58 7.28
CA ARG A 90 -7.15 -11.09 7.75
C ARG A 90 -8.21 -12.19 7.64
N VAL A 91 -9.04 -12.32 8.66
CA VAL A 91 -10.05 -13.36 8.81
C VAL A 91 -11.45 -12.74 8.83
N ARG A 92 -12.44 -13.45 8.29
CA ARG A 92 -13.85 -13.04 8.20
C ARG A 92 -14.77 -14.14 8.75
N ALA A 93 -16.01 -13.77 9.08
CA ALA A 93 -17.03 -14.76 9.38
C ALA A 93 -17.28 -15.66 8.15
N GLY A 94 -17.35 -16.98 8.38
CA GLY A 94 -17.44 -18.02 7.36
C GLY A 94 -16.11 -18.70 7.01
N ASP A 95 -14.98 -18.00 7.20
CA ASP A 95 -13.65 -18.52 6.87
C ASP A 95 -13.29 -19.77 7.68
N GLU A 96 -12.40 -20.59 7.11
CA GLU A 96 -11.86 -21.80 7.73
C GLU A 96 -10.40 -21.59 8.15
N LEU A 97 -10.14 -21.64 9.45
CA LEU A 97 -8.80 -21.57 10.04
C LEU A 97 -8.31 -22.98 10.39
N CYS A 98 -7.18 -23.41 9.81
CA CYS A 98 -6.57 -24.70 10.13
C CYS A 98 -5.19 -24.52 10.77
N PHE A 99 -4.98 -25.18 11.91
CA PHE A 99 -3.71 -25.20 12.64
C PHE A 99 -3.05 -26.58 12.52
N GLY A 100 -1.78 -26.60 12.13
CA GLY A 100 -0.98 -27.82 11.91
C GLY A 100 -1.48 -28.72 10.77
N GLY A 101 -2.47 -28.28 9.99
CA GLY A 101 -3.13 -29.02 8.93
C GLY A 101 -4.28 -29.95 9.35
N GLU A 102 -4.53 -30.13 10.66
CA GLU A 102 -5.55 -31.08 11.16
C GLU A 102 -6.58 -30.44 12.11
N LEU A 103 -6.25 -29.34 12.79
CA LEU A 103 -7.16 -28.63 13.70
C LEU A 103 -7.85 -27.49 12.94
N CYS A 104 -8.88 -27.83 12.17
CA CYS A 104 -9.66 -26.89 11.35
C CYS A 104 -10.94 -26.41 12.04
N TYR A 105 -11.20 -25.09 11.98
CA TYR A 105 -12.34 -24.41 12.58
C TYR A 105 -12.98 -23.43 11.61
N ARG A 106 -14.31 -23.42 11.54
CA ARG A 106 -15.08 -22.35 10.89
C ARG A 106 -15.28 -21.19 11.84
N VAL A 107 -14.99 -19.99 11.37
CA VAL A 107 -15.08 -18.75 12.15
C VAL A 107 -16.50 -18.19 12.08
N SER A 108 -17.17 -18.02 13.23
CA SER A 108 -18.28 -17.08 13.36
C SER A 108 -17.85 -15.85 14.16
N ILE A 109 -18.41 -14.69 13.81
CA ILE A 109 -18.22 -13.42 14.52
C ILE A 109 -19.61 -13.02 15.02
N GLU A 110 -19.81 -13.09 16.33
CA GLU A 110 -21.11 -12.92 16.97
C GLU A 110 -21.17 -11.55 17.66
N PRO A 111 -22.19 -10.71 17.38
CA PRO A 111 -22.39 -9.47 18.13
C PRO A 111 -22.56 -9.78 19.62
N ARG A 112 -21.72 -9.21 20.50
CA ARG A 112 -21.79 -9.49 21.94
C ARG A 112 -23.11 -8.91 22.47
N ALA A 113 -24.05 -9.79 22.81
CA ALA A 113 -25.38 -9.41 23.24
C ALA A 113 -25.33 -8.57 24.54
N ARG A 114 -25.98 -7.39 24.54
CA ARG A 114 -26.12 -6.52 25.71
C ARG A 114 -27.14 -7.09 26.71
N ILE A 115 -26.84 -8.24 27.29
CA ILE A 115 -27.62 -8.85 28.37
C ILE A 115 -26.80 -8.69 29.66
N VAL A 116 -27.41 -8.09 30.69
CA VAL A 116 -26.76 -7.60 31.93
C VAL A 116 -25.71 -6.50 31.69
N ALA A 117 -26.15 -5.37 31.11
CA ALA A 117 -25.54 -4.09 31.47
C ALA A 117 -25.96 -3.76 32.92
N GLY A 118 -25.11 -4.08 33.89
CA GLY A 118 -25.44 -3.94 35.32
C GLY A 118 -24.46 -4.61 36.28
N ALA A 119 -23.78 -5.68 35.85
CA ALA A 119 -22.46 -6.01 36.39
C ALA A 119 -21.43 -5.20 35.60
N GLY A 120 -20.40 -4.67 36.29
CA GLY A 120 -19.51 -3.69 35.69
C GLY A 120 -18.71 -4.24 34.50
N SER A 121 -18.42 -3.36 33.53
CA SER A 121 -17.10 -3.42 32.91
C SER A 121 -16.09 -3.30 34.04
N SER A 122 -15.44 -4.41 34.41
CA SER A 122 -14.40 -4.41 35.45
C SER A 122 -13.39 -3.33 35.05
N PRO A 123 -13.27 -2.21 35.81
CA PRO A 123 -12.57 -1.05 35.28
C PRO A 123 -11.12 -1.41 35.03
N VAL A 124 -10.68 -1.25 33.78
CA VAL A 124 -9.35 -1.66 33.33
C VAL A 124 -8.34 -0.96 34.24
N SER A 125 -7.65 -1.75 35.07
CA SER A 125 -6.73 -1.21 36.06
C SER A 125 -5.58 -0.53 35.33
N ALA A 126 -5.32 0.75 35.57
CA ALA A 126 -4.31 1.46 34.79
C ALA A 126 -2.92 0.88 35.11
N LEU A 127 -2.24 0.37 34.08
CA LEU A 127 -0.88 -0.14 34.18
C LEU A 127 0.08 1.03 33.94
N LEU A 128 0.76 1.45 35.00
CA LEU A 128 1.84 2.43 34.92
C LEU A 128 3.18 1.71 35.03
N LEU A 129 4.05 1.92 34.04
CA LEU A 129 5.44 1.45 34.05
C LEU A 129 6.33 2.61 34.48
N VAL A 130 6.75 2.60 35.75
CA VAL A 130 7.59 3.67 36.35
C VAL A 130 9.07 3.35 36.10
N PRO A 131 9.85 4.20 35.43
CA PRO A 131 11.26 3.93 35.13
C PRO A 131 12.09 3.75 36.41
N GLN A 132 13.13 2.92 36.34
CA GLN A 132 14.07 2.68 37.46
C GLN A 132 15.53 3.01 37.09
N ARG A 133 15.72 3.84 36.06
CA ARG A 133 17.02 4.29 35.55
C ARG A 133 17.00 5.78 35.20
N ASP A 134 17.56 6.59 36.09
CA ASP A 134 17.63 8.04 35.94
C ASP A 134 18.72 8.45 34.92
N ASP A 135 19.73 7.60 34.71
CA ASP A 135 20.88 7.88 33.82
C ASP A 135 20.51 8.01 32.34
N LEU A 136 19.44 7.33 31.93
CA LEU A 136 18.90 7.37 30.56
C LEU A 136 17.74 8.36 30.40
N GLY A 137 17.27 9.01 31.48
CA GLY A 137 16.12 9.92 31.42
C GLY A 137 14.85 9.24 30.89
N LEU A 138 14.62 7.99 31.27
CA LEU A 138 13.41 7.25 30.89
C LEU A 138 12.17 7.94 31.50
N GLN A 139 11.07 7.92 30.76
CA GLN A 139 9.78 8.49 31.19
C GLN A 139 8.81 7.40 31.66
N PRO A 140 7.86 7.71 32.57
CA PRO A 140 6.74 6.84 32.87
C PRO A 140 5.89 6.55 31.63
N ILE A 141 5.48 5.30 31.48
CA ILE A 141 4.58 4.84 30.40
C ILE A 141 3.25 4.45 31.04
N GLU A 142 2.18 5.15 30.70
CA GLU A 142 0.83 4.78 31.12
C GLU A 142 0.15 4.00 29.98
N VAL A 143 -0.14 2.73 30.25
CA VAL A 143 -0.67 1.79 29.26
C VAL A 143 -2.19 1.71 29.39
N GLN A 144 -2.89 2.32 28.44
CA GLN A 144 -4.36 2.43 28.45
C GLN A 144 -5.06 1.44 27.49
N ALA A 145 -4.31 0.82 26.57
CA ALA A 145 -4.82 -0.17 25.62
C ALA A 145 -3.97 -1.45 25.59
N PHE A 146 -4.64 -2.58 25.31
CA PHE A 146 -4.03 -3.92 25.34
C PHE A 146 -4.44 -4.75 24.10
N PRO A 147 -3.52 -5.51 23.48
CA PRO A 147 -2.11 -5.69 23.87
C PRO A 147 -1.23 -4.45 23.61
N PHE A 148 -0.36 -4.13 24.57
CA PHE A 148 0.67 -3.09 24.48
C PHE A 148 2.01 -3.70 24.07
N LEU A 149 2.79 -2.98 23.28
CA LEU A 149 3.91 -3.55 22.52
C LEU A 149 5.26 -2.98 22.96
N ILE A 150 6.26 -3.87 23.01
CA ILE A 150 7.65 -3.51 23.24
C ILE A 150 8.41 -3.82 21.95
N SER A 151 8.85 -2.76 21.28
CA SER A 151 9.55 -2.78 20.01
C SER A 151 10.47 -1.58 19.89
N LYS A 152 11.67 -1.75 19.33
CA LYS A 152 12.55 -0.60 19.02
C LYS A 152 12.09 0.28 17.85
N ALA A 153 10.96 -0.06 17.23
CA ALA A 153 10.26 0.78 16.26
C ALA A 153 9.10 1.57 16.87
N ASP A 154 8.68 1.24 18.10
CA ASP A 154 7.62 1.94 18.81
C ASP A 154 8.11 3.33 19.26
N GLU A 155 7.27 4.37 19.23
CA GLU A 155 7.62 5.74 19.63
C GLU A 155 8.16 5.82 21.06
N VAL A 156 7.60 5.03 21.99
CA VAL A 156 7.97 5.00 23.41
C VAL A 156 9.44 4.64 23.62
N PHE A 157 10.00 3.79 22.76
CA PHE A 157 11.40 3.32 22.84
C PHE A 157 12.30 3.99 21.79
N SER A 158 11.80 4.19 20.57
CA SER A 158 12.58 4.74 19.44
C SER A 158 12.95 6.22 19.62
N ARG A 159 12.19 7.00 20.40
CA ARG A 159 12.56 8.37 20.79
C ARG A 159 13.92 8.48 21.49
N TYR A 160 14.38 7.42 22.15
CA TYR A 160 15.70 7.39 22.78
C TYR A 160 16.83 7.09 21.78
N LYS A 161 16.53 6.73 20.53
CA LYS A 161 17.51 6.24 19.54
C LYS A 161 18.50 7.30 19.07
N GLU A 162 18.09 8.57 19.02
CA GLU A 162 19.00 9.67 18.64
C GLU A 162 20.07 9.93 19.70
N ARG A 163 19.71 9.77 20.97
CA ARG A 163 20.57 10.06 22.14
C ARG A 163 21.33 8.84 22.65
N TYR A 164 20.71 7.66 22.55
CA TYR A 164 21.19 6.39 23.10
C TYR A 164 20.95 5.22 22.10
N PRO A 165 21.50 5.28 20.86
CA PRO A 165 21.20 4.30 19.81
C PRO A 165 21.48 2.86 20.22
N HIS A 166 22.61 2.62 20.90
CA HIS A 166 23.00 1.30 21.42
C HIS A 166 21.98 0.73 22.41
N GLN A 167 21.48 1.55 23.34
CA GLN A 167 20.49 1.12 24.33
C GLN A 167 19.21 0.63 23.63
N VAL A 168 18.73 1.42 22.65
CA VAL A 168 17.54 1.08 21.86
C VAL A 168 17.77 -0.17 20.98
N ASN A 169 18.99 -0.39 20.49
CA ASN A 169 19.32 -1.59 19.70
C ASN A 169 19.27 -2.90 20.50
N TYR A 170 19.33 -2.87 21.83
CA TYR A 170 19.10 -4.07 22.67
C TYR A 170 17.63 -4.48 22.76
N ILE A 171 16.69 -3.60 22.43
CA ILE A 171 15.29 -3.97 22.19
C ILE A 171 15.14 -4.48 20.75
N SER A 172 14.40 -5.56 20.58
CA SER A 172 14.11 -6.17 19.27
C SER A 172 12.90 -5.49 18.62
N ARG A 173 12.69 -5.62 17.29
CA ARG A 173 11.41 -5.17 16.68
C ARG A 173 10.21 -6.07 17.00
N ARG A 174 10.49 -7.31 17.41
CA ARG A 174 9.56 -8.28 18.02
C ARG A 174 10.14 -8.65 19.39
N HIS A 175 10.04 -7.76 20.39
CA HIS A 175 10.67 -7.98 21.69
C HIS A 175 9.71 -8.63 22.68
N ALA A 176 8.65 -7.91 23.08
CA ALA A 176 7.65 -8.41 24.02
C ALA A 176 6.29 -7.76 23.79
N HIS A 177 5.26 -8.28 24.46
CA HIS A 177 3.96 -7.62 24.59
C HIS A 177 3.40 -7.81 25.99
N ILE A 178 2.59 -6.86 26.44
CA ILE A 178 1.80 -6.92 27.67
C ILE A 178 0.32 -6.97 27.29
N PHE A 179 -0.44 -7.90 27.85
CA PHE A 179 -1.83 -8.14 27.46
C PHE A 179 -2.70 -8.51 28.67
N LEU A 180 -4.01 -8.34 28.52
CA LEU A 180 -5.01 -8.82 29.48
C LEU A 180 -5.38 -10.27 29.15
N LYS A 181 -5.43 -11.13 30.17
CA LYS A 181 -5.98 -12.50 30.10
C LYS A 181 -6.77 -12.75 31.38
N GLY A 182 -8.06 -13.00 31.28
CA GLY A 182 -8.93 -13.23 32.44
C GLY A 182 -9.10 -12.03 33.40
N GLY A 183 -8.70 -10.82 32.99
CA GLY A 183 -8.70 -9.61 33.82
C GLY A 183 -7.38 -9.30 34.53
N GLU A 184 -6.38 -10.18 34.44
CA GLU A 184 -5.01 -9.95 34.92
C GLU A 184 -4.07 -9.54 33.78
N PHE A 185 -3.00 -8.81 34.11
CA PHE A 185 -1.95 -8.46 33.16
C PHE A 185 -0.92 -9.58 33.03
N TYR A 186 -0.54 -9.89 31.80
CA TYR A 186 0.53 -10.83 31.48
C TYR A 186 1.55 -10.17 30.55
N VAL A 187 2.82 -10.54 30.69
CA VAL A 187 3.89 -10.20 29.76
C VAL A 187 4.47 -11.47 29.13
N GLU A 188 4.80 -11.43 27.84
CA GLU A 188 5.42 -12.52 27.11
C GLU A 188 6.55 -12.00 26.22
N ASP A 189 7.70 -12.68 26.26
CA ASP A 189 8.79 -12.45 25.32
C ASP A 189 8.47 -13.09 23.95
N LEU A 190 8.64 -12.33 22.88
CA LEU A 190 8.24 -12.74 21.53
C LEU A 190 9.34 -13.47 20.75
N GLY A 191 10.40 -13.91 21.42
CA GLY A 191 11.61 -14.50 20.84
C GLY A 191 12.70 -13.46 20.63
N SER A 192 12.92 -12.62 21.65
CA SER A 192 13.81 -11.48 21.58
C SER A 192 15.28 -11.84 21.78
N THR A 193 16.16 -11.05 21.14
CA THR A 193 17.62 -11.28 21.14
C THR A 193 18.19 -11.31 22.55
N ASN A 194 17.86 -10.29 23.35
CA ASN A 194 18.44 -10.10 24.69
C ASN A 194 17.54 -10.57 25.83
N GLY A 195 16.26 -10.82 25.56
CA GLY A 195 15.30 -11.29 26.56
C GLY A 195 14.58 -10.18 27.30
N THR A 196 13.35 -10.50 27.68
CA THR A 196 12.53 -9.83 28.68
C THR A 196 12.74 -10.50 30.04
N PHE A 197 12.69 -9.72 31.12
CA PHE A 197 12.89 -10.20 32.48
C PHE A 197 11.76 -9.70 33.40
N VAL A 198 11.32 -10.53 34.35
CA VAL A 198 10.38 -10.15 35.42
C VAL A 198 10.96 -10.60 36.77
N GLY A 199 11.05 -9.68 37.73
CA GLY A 199 11.64 -9.95 39.05
C GLY A 199 13.10 -10.42 38.98
N GLY A 200 13.85 -10.00 37.95
CA GLY A 200 15.23 -10.45 37.69
C GLY A 200 15.36 -11.83 37.04
N LYS A 201 14.26 -12.53 36.74
CA LYS A 201 14.26 -13.80 35.99
C LYS A 201 13.95 -13.53 34.52
N ARG A 202 14.73 -14.09 33.59
CA ARG A 202 14.42 -14.04 32.15
C ARG A 202 13.12 -14.84 31.88
N LEU A 203 12.29 -14.36 30.97
CA LEU A 203 11.14 -15.09 30.48
C LEU A 203 11.57 -16.20 29.50
N ASP A 204 10.96 -17.37 29.64
CA ASP A 204 10.99 -18.45 28.66
C ASP A 204 9.91 -18.23 27.57
N GLU A 205 9.61 -19.25 26.76
CA GLU A 205 8.54 -19.26 25.72
C GLU A 205 7.09 -19.04 26.25
N SER A 206 6.89 -18.72 27.52
CA SER A 206 5.59 -18.65 28.21
C SER A 206 5.35 -17.29 28.86
N ALA A 207 4.12 -16.78 28.74
CA ALA A 207 3.70 -15.55 29.41
C ALA A 207 3.70 -15.71 30.95
N LEU A 208 4.11 -14.66 31.67
CA LEU A 208 4.00 -14.57 33.14
C LEU A 208 3.06 -13.43 33.55
N PRO A 209 2.30 -13.58 34.65
CA PRO A 209 1.48 -12.50 35.18
C PRO A 209 2.35 -11.38 35.74
N LEU A 210 1.96 -10.13 35.50
CA LEU A 210 2.54 -8.93 36.11
C LEU A 210 1.79 -8.61 37.40
N VAL A 211 2.51 -8.61 38.52
CA VAL A 211 1.97 -8.18 39.83
C VAL A 211 2.48 -6.78 40.16
N ASP A 212 1.74 -6.04 40.98
CA ASP A 212 2.16 -4.72 41.47
C ASP A 212 3.57 -4.75 42.10
N GLY A 213 4.31 -3.65 41.93
CA GLY A 213 5.68 -3.49 42.39
C GLY A 213 6.74 -4.32 41.64
N ASN A 214 6.36 -5.18 40.69
CA ASN A 214 7.28 -6.04 39.94
C ASN A 214 8.25 -5.20 39.10
N LEU A 215 9.52 -5.61 39.05
CA LEU A 215 10.47 -5.07 38.08
C LEU A 215 10.37 -5.86 36.77
N VAL A 216 9.93 -5.21 35.70
CA VAL A 216 10.01 -5.72 34.34
C VAL A 216 11.16 -5.03 33.61
N ALA A 217 11.94 -5.79 32.83
CA ALA A 217 13.09 -5.25 32.11
C ALA A 217 13.16 -5.78 30.68
N PHE A 218 13.48 -4.88 29.74
CA PHE A 218 13.57 -5.18 28.31
C PHE A 218 15.00 -4.92 27.81
N GLY A 219 15.52 -5.85 27.02
CA GLY A 219 16.88 -5.78 26.46
C GLY A 219 18.00 -6.22 27.42
N GLY A 220 17.67 -6.73 28.61
CA GLY A 220 18.60 -6.85 29.74
C GLY A 220 18.31 -5.75 30.78
N ASP A 221 19.35 -5.07 31.27
CA ASP A 221 19.26 -4.03 32.30
C ASP A 221 18.97 -2.61 31.76
N HIS A 222 18.77 -2.45 30.44
CA HIS A 222 18.70 -1.13 29.80
C HIS A 222 17.36 -0.41 29.99
N PHE A 223 16.24 -1.12 29.81
CA PHE A 223 14.89 -0.56 29.95
C PHE A 223 14.17 -1.24 31.11
N VAL A 224 14.50 -0.82 32.33
CA VAL A 224 13.93 -1.35 33.58
C VAL A 224 12.82 -0.45 34.09
N TYR A 225 11.64 -1.04 34.29
CA TYR A 225 10.45 -0.38 34.81
C TYR A 225 9.88 -1.15 36.01
N ARG A 226 9.30 -0.42 36.95
CA ARG A 226 8.46 -0.94 38.02
C ARG A 226 7.00 -0.89 37.57
N VAL A 227 6.35 -2.04 37.59
CA VAL A 227 4.91 -2.19 37.42
C VAL A 227 4.19 -1.53 38.59
N THR A 228 3.22 -0.66 38.29
CA THR A 228 2.27 -0.13 39.26
C THR A 228 0.85 -0.35 38.71
N LEU A 229 0.02 -1.05 39.47
CA LEU A 229 -1.33 -1.46 39.07
C LEU A 229 -2.39 -0.62 39.80
N GLN A 230 -2.92 0.40 39.14
CA GLN A 230 -3.98 1.21 39.72
C GLN A 230 -5.32 0.45 39.66
N LYS A 231 -5.77 -0.06 40.82
CA LYS A 231 -7.16 -0.50 40.95
C LYS A 231 -8.09 0.72 40.94
N PRO A 232 -9.28 0.63 40.32
CA PRO A 232 -10.29 1.68 40.43
C PRO A 232 -10.71 1.89 41.89
N PRO A 233 -11.13 3.11 42.28
CA PRO A 233 -11.76 3.33 43.57
C PRO A 233 -13.08 2.55 43.65
N GLU A 234 -13.33 1.91 44.79
CA GLU A 234 -14.54 1.14 45.05
C GLU A 234 -15.67 2.12 45.45
N VAL A 235 -16.39 2.63 44.44
CA VAL A 235 -17.38 3.70 44.62
C VAL A 235 -18.70 3.14 45.16
N GLU A 236 -18.92 3.26 46.47
CA GLU A 236 -20.28 3.21 47.02
C GLU A 236 -21.11 4.42 46.53
N PRO A 237 -22.36 4.23 46.10
CA PRO A 237 -23.16 5.31 45.49
C PRO A 237 -23.84 6.20 46.55
N THR A 238 -23.11 7.16 47.14
CA THR A 238 -23.72 8.17 48.04
C THR A 238 -23.23 9.61 47.79
N VAL A 239 -24.17 10.43 47.30
CA VAL A 239 -24.40 11.87 47.50
C VAL A 239 -23.18 12.82 47.66
N THR A 240 -23.04 13.69 46.66
CA THR A 240 -22.50 15.05 46.65
C THR A 240 -22.16 15.74 47.98
N GLN A 241 -20.90 16.18 48.12
CA GLN A 241 -20.59 17.51 48.69
C GLN A 241 -19.29 18.09 48.11
N LEU A 242 -19.30 19.38 47.76
CA LEU A 242 -18.08 20.13 47.42
C LEU A 242 -17.40 20.60 48.72
N VAL A 243 -16.14 20.25 48.91
CA VAL A 243 -15.22 21.00 49.79
C VAL A 243 -13.86 21.09 49.10
N PHE A 244 -13.40 22.32 48.84
CA PHE A 244 -12.01 22.60 48.46
C PHE A 244 -11.18 22.83 49.73
N HIS A 245 -10.08 22.08 49.90
CA HIS A 245 -8.97 22.49 50.75
C HIS A 245 -7.63 22.09 50.09
N PRO A 246 -6.75 23.04 49.76
CA PRO A 246 -5.46 22.76 49.15
C PRO A 246 -4.33 22.69 50.19
N THR A 247 -3.56 21.61 50.14
CA THR A 247 -2.18 21.55 50.65
C THR A 247 -1.37 20.72 49.67
N ALA A 248 -0.23 21.24 49.21
CA ALA A 248 0.66 20.52 48.32
C ALA A 248 1.54 19.52 49.09
N ASP A 249 2.03 18.47 48.42
CA ASP A 249 3.44 18.47 48.06
C ASP A 249 3.73 17.58 46.83
N GLU A 250 4.92 17.79 46.25
CA GLU A 250 5.53 17.04 45.13
C GLU A 250 4.63 16.73 43.92
N ALA A 251 4.48 17.72 43.03
CA ALA A 251 3.95 17.50 41.69
C ALA A 251 4.90 16.63 40.86
N ALA A 252 4.46 15.42 40.49
CA ALA A 252 5.02 14.71 39.35
C ALA A 252 4.78 15.54 38.08
N ASP A 253 5.85 15.84 37.34
CA ASP A 253 5.82 16.73 36.18
C ASP A 253 4.95 16.17 35.05
N THR A 254 3.76 16.75 34.88
CA THR A 254 2.73 16.27 33.96
C THR A 254 3.13 16.34 32.49
N ASP A 255 4.14 17.17 32.15
CA ASP A 255 4.68 17.28 30.79
C ASP A 255 5.66 16.14 30.45
N LYS A 256 5.87 15.17 31.36
CA LYS A 256 6.79 14.03 31.17
C LYS A 256 6.16 12.63 31.22
N THR A 257 4.85 12.49 31.44
CA THR A 257 4.15 11.19 31.40
C THR A 257 3.73 10.84 29.98
N THR A 258 4.08 9.63 29.52
CA THR A 258 3.70 9.15 28.17
C THR A 258 2.39 8.38 28.24
N PHE A 259 1.28 9.02 27.86
CA PHE A 259 -0.05 8.39 27.79
C PHE A 259 -0.22 7.60 26.48
N VAL A 260 -0.35 6.28 26.57
CA VAL A 260 -0.44 5.39 25.38
C VAL A 260 -1.87 4.87 25.20
N GLY A 261 -2.69 5.65 24.49
CA GLY A 261 -4.09 5.31 24.19
C GLY A 261 -4.28 4.27 23.07
N ALA A 262 -3.39 4.23 22.07
CA ALA A 262 -3.30 3.21 21.02
C ALA A 262 -2.05 3.44 20.14
N ALA A 263 -0.85 3.13 20.64
CA ALA A 263 0.37 3.23 19.84
C ALA A 263 0.64 1.92 19.06
N ASN A 264 0.80 2.08 17.75
CA ASN A 264 1.31 1.09 16.77
C ASN A 264 0.43 -0.15 16.53
N SER A 265 0.60 -0.77 15.36
CA SER A 265 -0.28 -1.85 14.92
C SER A 265 0.19 -3.21 15.44
N PHE A 266 -0.72 -4.04 15.93
CA PHE A 266 -0.36 -5.41 16.37
C PHE A 266 0.14 -6.25 15.18
N LEU A 267 -0.31 -5.94 13.96
CA LEU A 267 0.25 -6.43 12.69
C LEU A 267 1.78 -6.25 12.56
N ASP A 268 2.33 -5.12 13.01
CA ASP A 268 3.73 -4.72 12.74
C ASP A 268 4.75 -5.68 13.37
N ILE A 269 4.41 -6.27 14.53
CA ILE A 269 5.26 -7.22 15.25
C ILE A 269 5.45 -8.55 14.51
N PHE A 270 4.54 -8.92 13.62
CA PHE A 270 4.61 -10.17 12.84
C PHE A 270 5.17 -9.95 11.43
N CYS A 271 5.30 -8.70 10.98
CA CYS A 271 5.80 -8.31 9.67
C CYS A 271 7.31 -8.00 9.66
N VAL A 272 8.13 -8.78 10.39
CA VAL A 272 9.55 -8.49 10.61
C VAL A 272 10.46 -9.28 9.66
N ASP A 273 11.14 -8.55 8.76
CA ASP A 273 12.19 -9.10 7.88
C ASP A 273 13.41 -9.63 8.67
N PRO A 274 13.79 -10.92 8.53
CA PRO A 274 14.96 -11.51 9.20
C PRO A 274 16.32 -10.93 8.79
N ALA A 275 16.46 -10.35 7.59
CA ALA A 275 17.69 -9.63 7.22
C ALA A 275 17.91 -8.40 8.12
N ARG A 276 16.80 -7.84 8.60
CA ARG A 276 16.69 -6.62 9.40
C ARG A 276 16.76 -6.88 10.92
N GLN A 277 16.61 -8.12 11.41
CA GLN A 277 16.86 -8.46 12.82
C GLN A 277 18.36 -8.38 13.19
N ARG A 278 19.25 -8.32 12.19
CA ARG A 278 20.70 -8.17 12.36
C ARG A 278 21.15 -6.80 12.89
N GLU A 279 20.20 -5.88 13.08
CA GLU A 279 20.36 -4.58 13.73
C GLU A 279 20.22 -4.66 15.27
N ASP A 280 19.91 -5.83 15.82
CA ASP A 280 19.87 -6.05 17.27
C ASP A 280 21.29 -6.21 17.82
N GLU A 281 21.65 -5.37 18.80
CA GLU A 281 22.91 -5.53 19.55
C GLU A 281 22.75 -6.63 20.60
N VAL A 282 23.82 -7.37 20.91
CA VAL A 282 23.77 -8.50 21.86
C VAL A 282 24.37 -8.08 23.20
N ASN A 283 23.52 -7.95 24.23
CA ASN A 283 23.94 -7.69 25.61
C ASN A 283 24.52 -8.98 26.21
N GLN A 284 25.84 -9.01 26.41
CA GLN A 284 26.53 -10.17 26.98
C GLN A 284 26.17 -10.42 28.46
N ALA A 285 25.74 -9.39 29.20
CA ALA A 285 25.27 -9.53 30.59
C ALA A 285 23.85 -10.10 30.70
N ALA A 286 23.08 -10.13 29.60
CA ALA A 286 21.72 -10.69 29.55
C ALA A 286 21.68 -12.22 29.29
N GLN A 287 22.84 -12.88 29.25
CA GLN A 287 22.95 -14.35 29.17
C GLN A 287 23.02 -14.97 30.58
N PRO A 288 22.33 -16.09 30.84
CA PRO A 288 22.39 -16.76 32.14
C PRO A 288 23.78 -17.32 32.43
N TRP A 289 24.28 -17.03 33.65
CA TRP A 289 25.63 -17.33 34.13
C TRP A 289 25.95 -18.84 34.12
N SER A 290 26.81 -19.28 33.20
CA SER A 290 27.39 -20.63 33.18
C SER A 290 28.59 -20.72 34.13
N GLY A 291 28.32 -21.05 35.39
CA GLY A 291 29.33 -21.07 36.46
C GLY A 291 30.47 -22.09 36.26
N PRO A 292 31.72 -21.76 36.63
CA PRO A 292 32.88 -22.60 36.34
C PRO A 292 33.04 -23.78 37.32
N SER A 293 32.63 -24.98 36.91
CA SER A 293 32.89 -26.22 37.63
C SER A 293 34.34 -26.70 37.44
N LYS A 294 35.12 -26.71 38.53
CA LYS A 294 36.46 -27.30 38.57
C LYS A 294 36.37 -28.83 38.75
N ARG A 295 37.11 -29.56 37.90
CA ARG A 295 37.75 -30.87 38.21
C ARG A 295 36.80 -32.06 38.47
N ASP A 296 37.23 -33.32 38.40
CA ASP A 296 38.55 -33.91 38.12
C ASP A 296 38.47 -35.04 37.06
N ALA A 297 39.58 -35.71 36.77
CA ALA A 297 39.72 -36.66 35.65
C ALA A 297 38.98 -38.01 35.79
N THR A 298 38.61 -38.63 34.65
CA THR A 298 39.11 -39.98 34.25
C THR A 298 38.61 -40.43 32.86
N GLY A 299 39.40 -41.30 32.20
CA GLY A 299 38.86 -42.53 31.58
C GLY A 299 38.17 -42.51 30.20
N SER A 300 38.97 -42.64 29.13
CA SER A 300 38.84 -43.70 28.10
C SER A 300 37.67 -43.77 27.08
N ALA A 301 38.07 -43.89 25.80
CA ALA A 301 37.57 -44.82 24.76
C ALA A 301 36.11 -44.81 24.24
N ALA A 302 35.97 -44.20 23.05
CA ALA A 302 35.69 -44.89 21.77
C ALA A 302 34.31 -45.48 21.39
N ARG A 303 33.96 -45.24 20.09
CA ARG A 303 33.06 -46.00 19.20
C ARG A 303 31.54 -46.01 19.51
N ALA A 304 30.65 -46.37 18.57
CA ALA A 304 30.62 -46.17 17.11
C ALA A 304 29.26 -46.58 16.53
N GLY A 305 28.75 -45.82 15.56
CA GLY A 305 27.65 -46.23 14.66
C GLY A 305 26.24 -46.33 15.30
N ASN A 306 25.22 -46.74 14.54
CA ASN A 306 25.27 -47.03 13.11
C ASN A 306 23.90 -46.90 12.40
N GLY A 307 23.92 -46.45 11.14
CA GLY A 307 22.93 -46.83 10.12
C GLY A 307 21.54 -46.21 10.17
N LEU A 308 20.64 -46.54 9.24
CA LEU A 308 20.71 -47.24 7.93
C LEU A 308 19.34 -46.90 7.24
N SER A 309 19.03 -47.02 5.93
CA SER A 309 19.72 -47.39 4.68
C SER A 309 18.75 -47.23 3.49
N ASP A 310 19.27 -47.08 2.26
CA ASP A 310 18.78 -47.73 1.02
C ASP A 310 17.33 -47.48 0.46
N ALA A 311 17.05 -47.65 -0.84
CA ALA A 311 17.93 -47.70 -2.03
C ALA A 311 17.16 -47.50 -3.36
N ARG A 312 17.93 -47.05 -4.38
CA ARG A 312 17.97 -47.41 -5.82
C ARG A 312 16.79 -48.12 -6.51
N ILE A 313 16.61 -47.76 -7.79
CA ILE A 313 16.67 -48.69 -8.95
C ILE A 313 17.33 -47.93 -10.15
N ALA A 314 17.76 -48.62 -11.21
CA ALA A 314 18.57 -48.07 -12.32
C ALA A 314 18.20 -48.71 -13.70
N GLU A 315 19.09 -48.61 -14.71
CA GLU A 315 18.99 -49.11 -16.12
C GLU A 315 18.10 -48.23 -17.05
N HIS A 316 18.29 -48.07 -18.38
CA HIS A 316 19.38 -48.30 -19.38
C HIS A 316 19.04 -47.50 -20.71
N VAL A 317 19.72 -47.45 -21.88
CA VAL A 317 20.87 -48.14 -22.52
C VAL A 317 21.54 -47.26 -23.64
N ASN A 318 22.77 -47.62 -24.06
CA ASN A 318 23.57 -47.35 -25.31
C ASN A 318 23.33 -46.19 -26.31
N GLY A 319 24.44 -45.63 -26.85
CA GLY A 319 24.52 -44.88 -28.12
C GLY A 319 25.94 -44.42 -28.55
N ALA A 320 26.51 -45.02 -29.61
CA ALA A 320 27.86 -44.82 -30.21
C ALA A 320 27.97 -43.55 -31.12
N SER A 321 29.13 -43.02 -31.62
CA SER A 321 30.59 -43.29 -31.44
C SER A 321 31.50 -42.24 -32.19
N ALA A 322 32.61 -41.81 -31.56
CA ALA A 322 33.89 -41.33 -32.16
C ALA A 322 33.89 -40.06 -33.08
N THR A 323 35.01 -39.40 -33.46
CA THR A 323 36.48 -39.67 -33.38
C THR A 323 37.32 -38.46 -32.88
N HIS A 324 38.60 -38.74 -32.55
CA HIS A 324 39.82 -37.92 -32.33
C HIS A 324 39.81 -36.38 -32.58
N GLY A 325 40.63 -35.56 -31.91
CA GLY A 325 41.75 -35.76 -30.95
C GLY A 325 42.67 -34.50 -30.96
N ALA A 326 43.67 -34.30 -30.10
CA ALA A 326 44.18 -35.02 -28.93
C ALA A 326 44.96 -34.04 -28.00
N ASN A 327 45.26 -34.46 -26.76
CA ASN A 327 46.28 -33.98 -25.77
C ASN A 327 46.68 -32.47 -25.74
N GLY A 328 46.71 -31.75 -24.62
CA GLY A 328 46.95 -32.15 -23.22
C GLY A 328 48.47 -32.15 -22.90
N ALA A 329 48.95 -31.64 -21.75
CA ALA A 329 48.29 -30.97 -20.62
C ALA A 329 49.33 -30.20 -19.74
N ALA A 330 48.86 -29.51 -18.68
CA ALA A 330 49.37 -29.46 -17.29
C ALA A 330 50.90 -29.48 -16.97
N ASN A 331 51.42 -28.86 -15.88
CA ASN A 331 50.82 -27.98 -14.86
C ASN A 331 51.90 -27.21 -14.07
N ALA A 332 51.45 -26.29 -13.21
CA ALA A 332 52.26 -25.41 -12.34
C ALA A 332 52.93 -26.06 -11.11
N ALA A 333 54.07 -25.48 -10.71
CA ALA A 333 54.59 -25.24 -9.34
C ALA A 333 55.83 -24.31 -9.49
N ASP A 334 56.00 -23.16 -8.85
CA ASP A 334 55.83 -22.69 -7.46
C ASP A 334 56.93 -23.17 -6.49
N VAL A 335 57.67 -22.20 -5.90
CA VAL A 335 58.57 -22.28 -4.71
C VAL A 335 59.16 -20.88 -4.41
N ARG A 336 59.56 -20.62 -3.15
CA ARG A 336 59.67 -19.26 -2.57
C ARG A 336 60.91 -19.07 -1.66
N GLY A 337 61.53 -17.87 -1.70
CA GLY A 337 62.54 -17.39 -0.73
C GLY A 337 64.00 -17.46 -1.19
N SER A 338 64.97 -16.80 -0.54
CA SER A 338 64.92 -15.72 0.48
C SER A 338 66.29 -15.02 0.63
N ASN A 339 66.31 -13.73 1.02
CA ASN A 339 67.48 -12.92 1.46
C ASN A 339 68.64 -12.74 0.44
N GLY A 340 69.44 -11.66 0.47
CA GLY A 340 69.31 -10.39 1.19
C GLY A 340 70.59 -9.91 1.89
N THR A 341 71.32 -8.93 1.32
CA THR A 341 72.40 -8.16 1.99
C THR A 341 72.73 -6.84 1.27
N ASN A 342 72.93 -5.75 2.03
CA ASN A 342 73.89 -4.62 1.91
C ASN A 342 74.46 -4.24 0.50
N ASN A 343 74.66 -2.96 0.11
CA ASN A 343 74.81 -1.71 0.89
C ASN A 343 74.66 -0.43 0.00
N LYS A 344 74.57 0.74 0.67
CA LYS A 344 74.73 2.16 0.23
C LYS A 344 75.40 2.46 -1.14
N GLY A 345 74.96 3.55 -1.84
CA GLY A 345 75.82 4.17 -2.86
C GLY A 345 75.32 5.32 -3.78
N ALA A 346 74.81 6.44 -3.24
CA ALA A 346 74.90 7.82 -3.79
C ALA A 346 74.76 8.17 -5.32
N THR A 347 73.85 9.13 -5.57
CA THR A 347 73.96 10.31 -6.48
C THR A 347 73.93 10.23 -8.03
N LYS A 348 72.97 11.00 -8.60
CA LYS A 348 73.03 11.90 -9.78
C LYS A 348 73.78 11.47 -11.06
N GLY A 349 73.03 11.38 -12.18
CA GLY A 349 73.60 11.47 -13.54
C GLY A 349 72.56 11.79 -14.62
N ARG A 350 72.70 12.93 -15.32
CA ARG A 350 71.92 13.32 -16.52
C ARG A 350 72.72 12.99 -17.79
N SER A 351 72.16 12.21 -18.71
CA SER A 351 72.28 12.44 -20.17
C SER A 351 71.33 11.50 -20.94
N HIS A 352 70.41 11.94 -21.81
CA HIS A 352 70.56 12.67 -23.10
C HIS A 352 70.99 11.81 -24.31
N ARG A 353 70.28 12.05 -25.43
CA ARG A 353 70.54 11.66 -26.84
C ARG A 353 70.03 10.30 -27.34
N TRP A 354 68.99 10.36 -28.16
CA TRP A 354 68.77 9.43 -29.28
C TRP A 354 69.14 10.14 -30.59
N HIS A 355 70.25 9.74 -31.21
CA HIS A 355 70.60 10.09 -32.59
C HIS A 355 71.16 8.84 -33.28
N LEU A 356 70.28 8.07 -33.92
CA LEU A 356 70.65 7.02 -34.87
C LEU A 356 69.60 6.97 -35.98
N MET A 357 70.05 7.19 -37.22
CA MET A 357 69.66 6.48 -38.47
C MET A 357 69.99 7.35 -39.70
N ALA A 358 71.24 7.27 -40.13
CA ALA A 358 71.70 7.70 -41.46
C ALA A 358 72.97 6.89 -41.78
N GLY A 359 72.81 5.74 -42.45
CA GLY A 359 73.87 4.72 -42.42
C GLY A 359 73.89 3.67 -43.53
N GLU A 360 73.07 3.75 -44.58
CA GLU A 360 73.22 2.85 -45.73
C GLU A 360 72.59 3.41 -47.02
N LEU A 361 73.41 3.96 -47.93
CA LEU A 361 73.13 4.07 -49.38
C LEU A 361 74.34 4.61 -50.19
N SER A 362 75.57 4.19 -49.85
CA SER A 362 76.82 4.65 -50.48
C SER A 362 77.60 3.57 -51.25
N LYS A 363 76.89 2.64 -51.91
CA LYS A 363 77.47 1.63 -52.82
C LYS A 363 76.74 1.58 -54.17
N ALA A 364 76.75 2.69 -54.91
CA ALA A 364 76.18 2.77 -56.26
C ALA A 364 77.02 3.59 -57.28
N PHE A 365 78.06 4.31 -56.84
CA PHE A 365 78.87 5.19 -57.72
C PHE A 365 80.37 5.01 -57.51
N ALA A 366 80.87 3.83 -57.90
CA ALA A 366 82.30 3.55 -58.07
C ALA A 366 82.49 2.59 -59.25
N GLY A 367 82.57 3.15 -60.45
CA GLY A 367 82.66 2.42 -61.72
C GLY A 367 82.41 3.40 -62.87
N GLY A 368 83.45 3.73 -63.64
CA GLY A 368 83.41 4.81 -64.62
C GLY A 368 83.22 4.32 -66.04
N ASP A 369 82.41 5.04 -66.82
CA ASP A 369 82.51 5.05 -68.28
C ASP A 369 82.17 6.46 -68.83
N ARG A 370 82.83 6.86 -69.93
CA ARG A 370 82.96 8.25 -70.41
C ARG A 370 81.93 8.63 -71.50
N THR A 371 80.67 8.23 -71.36
CA THR A 371 79.60 8.56 -72.35
C THR A 371 78.31 9.13 -71.76
N SER A 372 78.10 9.12 -70.43
CA SER A 372 76.80 9.40 -69.80
C SER A 372 76.59 10.82 -69.24
N VAL A 373 77.65 11.63 -69.13
CA VAL A 373 77.68 12.91 -68.39
C VAL A 373 76.56 13.89 -68.81
N ARG A 374 76.22 13.95 -70.10
CA ARG A 374 75.23 14.92 -70.62
C ARG A 374 73.77 14.58 -70.25
N ARG A 375 73.47 13.37 -69.76
CA ARG A 375 72.16 13.02 -69.19
C ARG A 375 72.09 13.29 -67.69
N ILE A 376 73.17 13.01 -66.95
CA ILE A 376 73.22 13.15 -65.49
C ILE A 376 72.98 14.61 -65.06
N ALA A 377 73.55 15.59 -65.77
CA ALA A 377 73.31 17.01 -65.51
C ALA A 377 71.83 17.42 -65.70
N MET A 378 71.13 16.86 -66.69
CA MET A 378 69.72 17.16 -66.96
C MET A 378 68.80 16.58 -65.87
N TRP A 379 69.07 15.34 -65.42
CA TRP A 379 68.30 14.72 -64.33
C TRP A 379 68.63 15.32 -62.96
N GLY A 380 69.85 15.79 -62.73
CA GLY A 380 70.22 16.53 -61.51
C GLY A 380 69.47 17.86 -61.38
N GLY A 381 69.32 18.61 -62.47
CA GLY A 381 68.52 19.83 -62.50
C GLY A 381 67.03 19.57 -62.21
N VAL A 382 66.45 18.55 -62.86
CA VAL A 382 65.05 18.15 -62.59
C VAL A 382 64.87 17.67 -61.16
N GLY A 383 65.81 16.87 -60.62
CA GLY A 383 65.80 16.43 -59.22
C GLY A 383 65.83 17.59 -58.23
N LEU A 384 66.66 18.61 -58.49
CA LEU A 384 66.71 19.81 -57.64
C LEU A 384 65.41 20.63 -57.72
N VAL A 385 64.83 20.81 -58.92
CA VAL A 385 63.56 21.54 -59.11
C VAL A 385 62.39 20.77 -58.48
N VAL A 386 62.34 19.45 -58.60
CA VAL A 386 61.33 18.62 -57.92
C VAL A 386 61.51 18.70 -56.41
N LEU A 387 62.75 18.68 -55.90
CA LEU A 387 63.00 18.75 -54.46
C LEU A 387 62.70 20.15 -53.87
N THR A 388 63.02 21.25 -54.58
CA THR A 388 62.63 22.60 -54.15
C THR A 388 61.13 22.84 -54.32
N ALA A 389 60.47 22.28 -55.33
CA ALA A 389 59.00 22.28 -55.43
C ALA A 389 58.35 21.45 -54.32
N LEU A 390 58.92 20.30 -53.94
CA LEU A 390 58.44 19.47 -52.83
C LEU A 390 58.62 20.18 -51.48
N VAL A 391 59.79 20.78 -51.24
CA VAL A 391 60.04 21.60 -50.04
C VAL A 391 59.13 22.82 -50.02
N SER A 392 58.89 23.49 -51.15
CA SER A 392 58.01 24.66 -51.22
C SER A 392 56.54 24.30 -51.02
N THR A 393 56.07 23.18 -51.59
CA THR A 393 54.70 22.69 -51.37
C THR A 393 54.52 22.17 -49.94
N LEU A 394 55.52 21.53 -49.32
CA LEU A 394 55.50 21.21 -47.89
C LEU A 394 55.51 22.47 -47.01
N TYR A 395 56.27 23.50 -47.38
CA TYR A 395 56.35 24.77 -46.65
C TYR A 395 55.02 25.55 -46.73
N LEU A 396 54.41 25.63 -47.91
CA LEU A 396 53.09 26.24 -48.14
C LEU A 396 51.98 25.41 -47.49
N ARG A 397 52.00 24.09 -47.59
CA ARG A 397 51.03 23.20 -46.92
C ARG A 397 51.10 23.30 -45.39
N GLY A 398 52.24 23.71 -44.85
CA GLY A 398 52.43 24.03 -43.44
C GLY A 398 52.34 25.52 -43.08
N SER A 399 51.87 26.42 -43.97
CA SER A 399 51.73 27.84 -43.61
C SER A 399 50.53 28.09 -42.70
N SER A 400 49.37 27.51 -42.99
CA SER A 400 48.16 27.63 -42.17
C SER A 400 48.33 27.02 -40.77
N GLU A 401 49.01 25.88 -40.64
CA GLU A 401 49.34 25.28 -39.32
C GLU A 401 50.22 26.21 -38.46
N ARG A 402 51.02 27.10 -39.08
CA ARG A 402 51.83 28.11 -38.39
C ARG A 402 51.04 29.37 -38.10
N GLU A 403 50.31 29.89 -39.08
CA GLU A 403 49.44 31.06 -38.94
C GLU A 403 48.40 30.90 -37.81
N LEU A 404 47.74 29.73 -37.72
CA LEU A 404 46.87 29.42 -36.58
C LEU A 404 47.62 29.42 -35.23
N LYS A 405 48.85 28.90 -35.18
CA LYS A 405 49.66 28.86 -33.95
C LYS A 405 50.13 30.25 -33.53
N ASP A 406 50.52 31.09 -34.48
CA ASP A 406 50.95 32.46 -34.23
C ASP A 406 49.75 33.32 -33.75
N LEU A 407 48.55 33.13 -34.32
CA LEU A 407 47.31 33.77 -33.86
C LEU A 407 46.82 33.22 -32.50
N LEU A 408 46.98 31.92 -32.23
CA LEU A 408 46.73 31.33 -30.91
C LEU A 408 47.72 31.85 -29.85
N ALA A 409 48.97 32.11 -30.23
CA ALA A 409 50.00 32.65 -29.34
C ALA A 409 49.87 34.16 -29.09
N SER A 410 49.36 34.93 -30.06
CA SER A 410 49.06 36.36 -29.90
C SER A 410 47.77 36.63 -29.11
N GLY A 411 46.89 35.63 -29.00
CA GLY A 411 45.60 35.72 -28.32
C GLY A 411 44.44 36.19 -29.21
N ASP A 412 44.65 36.41 -30.51
CA ASP A 412 43.55 36.74 -31.43
C ASP A 412 42.81 35.47 -31.91
N TYR A 413 42.03 34.93 -30.99
CA TYR A 413 41.23 33.74 -31.22
C TYR A 413 40.10 33.96 -32.24
N ASN A 414 39.66 35.21 -32.49
CA ASN A 414 38.62 35.51 -33.49
C ASN A 414 39.18 35.42 -34.91
N SER A 415 40.36 36.00 -35.16
CA SER A 415 41.06 35.86 -36.44
C SER A 415 41.47 34.41 -36.68
N ALA A 416 41.96 33.70 -35.64
CA ALA A 416 42.30 32.28 -35.72
C ALA A 416 41.10 31.41 -36.19
N VAL A 417 39.91 31.58 -35.58
CA VAL A 417 38.68 30.89 -36.01
C VAL A 417 38.31 31.21 -37.45
N THR A 418 38.48 32.47 -37.87
CA THR A 418 38.11 32.92 -39.22
C THR A 418 39.03 32.32 -40.28
N ALA A 419 40.36 32.36 -40.07
CA ALA A 419 41.34 31.73 -40.94
C ALA A 419 41.16 30.20 -41.01
N ALA A 420 40.92 29.57 -39.86
CA ALA A 420 40.68 28.14 -39.76
C ALA A 420 39.43 27.68 -40.53
N LYS A 421 38.32 28.43 -40.41
CA LYS A 421 37.06 28.14 -41.13
C LYS A 421 37.24 28.20 -42.65
N GLY A 422 38.07 29.12 -43.14
CA GLY A 422 38.47 29.17 -44.56
C GLY A 422 39.23 27.91 -44.97
N TYR A 423 40.36 27.62 -44.31
CA TYR A 423 41.22 26.49 -44.67
C TYR A 423 40.50 25.13 -44.61
N LEU A 424 39.67 24.89 -43.59
CA LEU A 424 38.95 23.63 -43.40
C LEU A 424 37.77 23.46 -44.37
N ALA A 425 37.35 24.49 -45.12
CA ALA A 425 36.41 24.31 -46.23
C ALA A 425 37.06 23.56 -47.40
N ASP A 426 38.32 23.85 -47.69
CA ASP A 426 39.09 23.16 -48.73
C ASP A 426 39.76 21.86 -48.23
N HIS A 427 40.06 21.79 -46.92
CA HIS A 427 40.82 20.70 -46.29
C HIS A 427 40.13 20.08 -45.05
N PRO A 428 38.87 19.61 -45.13
CA PRO A 428 38.10 19.14 -43.96
C PRO A 428 38.66 17.88 -43.28
N ALA A 429 39.63 17.18 -43.89
CA ALA A 429 40.29 16.00 -43.35
C ALA A 429 41.60 16.29 -42.59
N ASP A 430 42.04 17.56 -42.48
CA ASP A 430 43.26 17.90 -41.74
C ASP A 430 43.00 17.91 -40.23
N THR A 431 43.31 16.79 -39.56
CA THR A 431 43.08 16.60 -38.13
C THR A 431 43.92 17.54 -37.24
N LYS A 432 45.03 18.09 -37.73
CA LYS A 432 45.85 19.03 -36.95
C LYS A 432 45.23 20.43 -36.97
N VAL A 433 44.88 20.92 -38.17
CA VAL A 433 44.26 22.25 -38.31
C VAL A 433 42.86 22.22 -37.71
N SER A 434 42.13 21.11 -37.85
CA SER A 434 40.88 20.83 -37.12
C SER A 434 41.05 20.98 -35.59
N ALA A 435 42.06 20.34 -34.98
CA ALA A 435 42.29 20.46 -33.55
C ALA A 435 42.68 21.88 -33.08
N LEU A 436 43.52 22.58 -33.86
CA LEU A 436 43.89 23.99 -33.58
C LEU A 436 42.70 24.94 -33.76
N ALA A 437 41.82 24.67 -34.71
CA ALA A 437 40.57 25.41 -34.93
C ALA A 437 39.58 25.22 -33.77
N SER A 438 39.48 24.01 -33.24
CA SER A 438 38.68 23.70 -32.05
C SER A 438 39.20 24.44 -30.82
N GLU A 439 40.52 24.45 -30.60
CA GLU A 439 41.17 25.22 -29.54
C GLU A 439 40.87 26.73 -29.66
N ALA A 440 41.04 27.30 -30.85
CA ALA A 440 40.75 28.70 -31.12
C ALA A 440 39.28 29.04 -30.86
N LEU A 441 38.35 28.21 -31.32
CA LEU A 441 36.90 28.43 -31.12
C LEU A 441 36.53 28.43 -29.64
N LEU A 442 37.01 27.44 -28.89
CA LEU A 442 36.71 27.33 -27.47
C LEU A 442 37.28 28.52 -26.69
N LYS A 443 38.53 28.92 -26.97
CA LYS A 443 39.13 30.13 -26.39
C LYS A 443 38.38 31.42 -26.78
N ALA A 444 37.82 31.50 -28.00
CA ALA A 444 37.07 32.65 -28.50
C ALA A 444 35.61 32.76 -28.00
N ARG A 445 34.97 31.65 -27.59
CA ARG A 445 33.51 31.62 -27.35
C ARG A 445 33.09 31.00 -26.02
N LEU A 446 33.83 30.03 -25.49
CA LEU A 446 33.44 29.33 -24.26
C LEU A 446 33.30 30.25 -23.03
N PRO A 447 34.17 31.26 -22.78
CA PRO A 447 34.03 32.13 -21.62
C PRO A 447 32.69 32.88 -21.56
N ASN A 448 32.13 33.29 -22.70
CA ASN A 448 30.81 33.94 -22.72
C ASN A 448 29.67 32.94 -22.45
N TRP A 449 29.80 31.73 -23.00
CA TRP A 449 28.84 30.64 -22.76
C TRP A 449 28.79 30.23 -21.29
N LEU A 450 29.94 30.11 -20.62
CA LEU A 450 30.00 29.85 -19.16
C LEU A 450 29.36 30.97 -18.34
N ASN A 451 29.55 32.23 -18.74
CA ASN A 451 28.89 33.38 -18.14
C ASN A 451 27.36 33.36 -18.32
N THR A 452 26.82 32.89 -19.46
CA THR A 452 25.37 32.65 -19.61
C THR A 452 24.88 31.45 -18.79
N LEU A 453 25.69 30.40 -18.67
CA LEU A 453 25.36 29.18 -17.91
C LEU A 453 25.26 29.46 -16.40
N GLN A 454 26.25 30.15 -15.82
CA GLN A 454 26.24 30.58 -14.41
C GLN A 454 25.06 31.51 -14.06
N LYS A 455 24.49 32.22 -15.05
CA LYS A 455 23.33 33.09 -14.89
C LYS A 455 21.99 32.38 -15.14
N ALA A 456 22.00 31.06 -15.36
CA ALA A 456 20.83 30.26 -15.76
C ALA A 456 20.14 30.77 -17.05
N GLN A 457 20.88 31.45 -17.94
CA GLN A 457 20.38 32.03 -19.19
C GLN A 457 20.44 30.99 -20.33
N PHE A 458 19.80 29.84 -20.12
CA PHE A 458 19.99 28.64 -20.95
C PHE A 458 19.62 28.84 -22.44
N ASP A 459 18.61 29.64 -22.77
CA ASP A 459 18.27 29.95 -24.18
C ASP A 459 19.36 30.78 -24.89
N GLN A 460 20.08 31.62 -24.13
CA GLN A 460 21.22 32.38 -24.64
C GLN A 460 22.45 31.46 -24.79
N ALA A 461 22.63 30.53 -23.85
CA ALA A 461 23.64 29.48 -23.95
C ALA A 461 23.43 28.59 -25.20
N ASP A 462 22.19 28.18 -25.49
CA ASP A 462 21.83 27.46 -26.72
C ASP A 462 22.09 28.28 -27.98
N THR A 463 21.88 29.60 -27.92
CA THR A 463 22.13 30.51 -29.04
C THR A 463 23.63 30.60 -29.35
N LEU A 464 24.47 30.74 -28.32
CA LEU A 464 25.94 30.70 -28.46
C LEU A 464 26.43 29.33 -28.96
N LEU A 465 25.81 28.21 -28.58
CA LEU A 465 26.14 26.89 -29.14
C LEU A 465 25.74 26.76 -30.62
N LYS A 466 24.62 27.36 -31.04
CA LYS A 466 24.23 27.43 -32.47
C LYS A 466 25.21 28.30 -33.28
N GLU A 467 25.69 29.40 -32.73
CA GLU A 467 26.77 30.21 -33.33
C GLU A 467 28.08 29.42 -33.44
N MET A 468 28.51 28.73 -32.37
CA MET A 468 29.71 27.89 -32.43
C MET A 468 29.61 26.79 -33.49
N ARG A 469 28.44 26.16 -33.66
CA ARG A 469 28.18 25.20 -34.76
C ARG A 469 28.28 25.84 -36.14
N SER A 470 27.74 27.05 -36.33
CA SER A 470 27.82 27.77 -37.63
C SER A 470 29.23 28.23 -38.00
N LEU A 471 30.13 28.37 -37.01
CA LEU A 471 31.56 28.59 -37.22
C LEU A 471 32.34 27.30 -37.51
N SER A 472 31.74 26.12 -37.24
CA SER A 472 32.42 24.82 -37.22
C SER A 472 31.91 23.81 -38.25
N THR A 473 31.13 24.23 -39.25
CA THR A 473 30.45 23.34 -40.22
C THR A 473 31.35 22.28 -40.84
N ASN A 474 32.62 22.63 -41.12
CA ASN A 474 33.61 21.76 -41.75
C ASN A 474 34.66 21.21 -40.75
N ASN A 475 34.40 21.31 -39.45
CA ASN A 475 35.28 20.84 -38.38
C ASN A 475 34.53 19.85 -37.46
N ALA A 476 34.59 18.56 -37.81
CA ALA A 476 33.93 17.48 -37.07
C ALA A 476 34.39 17.39 -35.60
N ASP A 477 35.65 17.73 -35.33
CA ASP A 477 36.24 17.76 -33.99
C ASP A 477 35.57 18.82 -33.10
N ALA A 478 35.49 20.07 -33.57
CA ALA A 478 34.77 21.13 -32.86
C ALA A 478 33.27 20.79 -32.71
N MET A 479 32.63 20.21 -33.73
CA MET A 479 31.23 19.80 -33.66
C MET A 479 30.97 18.75 -32.57
N SER A 480 31.91 17.83 -32.35
CA SER A 480 31.88 16.88 -31.22
C SER A 480 32.02 17.61 -29.87
N LEU A 481 33.02 18.49 -29.71
CA LEU A 481 33.22 19.23 -28.46
C LEU A 481 32.04 20.16 -28.12
N ILE A 482 31.37 20.75 -29.11
CA ILE A 482 30.13 21.54 -28.93
C ILE A 482 28.93 20.63 -28.58
N GLY A 483 28.97 19.35 -28.95
CA GLY A 483 28.03 18.33 -28.48
C GLY A 483 28.11 18.11 -26.98
N GLU A 484 29.32 18.00 -26.43
CA GLU A 484 29.56 17.84 -24.99
C GLU A 484 29.13 19.09 -24.20
N LEU A 485 29.45 20.29 -24.71
CA LEU A 485 28.98 21.54 -24.10
C LEU A 485 27.46 21.63 -24.08
N GLN A 486 26.77 21.15 -25.12
CA GLN A 486 25.31 21.05 -25.11
C GLN A 486 24.83 20.11 -24.00
N TRP A 487 25.42 18.91 -23.86
CA TRP A 487 25.04 17.97 -22.79
C TRP A 487 25.20 18.57 -21.40
N VAL A 488 26.32 19.27 -21.13
CA VAL A 488 26.51 20.02 -19.88
C VAL A 488 25.43 21.10 -19.72
N GLY A 489 25.13 21.87 -20.77
CA GLY A 489 24.06 22.88 -20.76
C GLY A 489 22.64 22.33 -20.56
N ASP A 490 22.38 21.11 -21.03
CA ASP A 490 21.10 20.41 -20.87
C ASP A 490 20.97 19.86 -19.43
N LEU A 491 22.04 19.28 -18.88
CA LEU A 491 22.14 18.80 -17.50
C LEU A 491 21.97 19.92 -16.47
N GLU A 492 22.75 21.01 -16.60
CA GLU A 492 22.65 22.17 -15.69
C GLU A 492 21.27 22.84 -15.77
N ARG A 493 20.65 22.89 -16.96
CA ARG A 493 19.27 23.37 -17.14
C ARG A 493 18.28 22.53 -16.38
N PHE A 494 18.35 21.20 -16.50
CA PHE A 494 17.45 20.29 -15.79
C PHE A 494 17.60 20.39 -14.27
N VAL A 495 18.84 20.44 -13.77
CA VAL A 495 19.13 20.63 -12.34
C VAL A 495 18.62 21.98 -11.83
N ALA A 496 18.90 23.09 -12.54
CA ALA A 496 18.47 24.42 -12.14
C ALA A 496 16.94 24.58 -12.17
N VAL A 497 16.26 24.08 -13.21
CA VAL A 497 14.79 24.16 -13.36
C VAL A 497 14.04 23.34 -12.32
N ARG A 498 14.66 22.27 -11.76
CA ARG A 498 14.11 21.56 -10.59
C ARG A 498 14.33 22.30 -9.26
N GLY A 499 15.26 23.25 -9.20
CA GLY A 499 15.66 23.95 -7.96
C GLY A 499 16.93 23.41 -7.29
N GLY A 500 17.78 22.70 -8.05
CA GLY A 500 19.07 22.16 -7.57
C GLY A 500 19.09 20.64 -7.45
N VAL A 501 20.28 20.09 -7.16
CA VAL A 501 20.52 18.63 -7.18
C VAL A 501 19.77 17.83 -6.11
N GLU A 502 19.45 18.44 -4.96
CA GLU A 502 18.65 17.80 -3.91
C GLU A 502 17.14 18.03 -4.09
N ALA A 503 16.72 18.77 -5.11
CA ALA A 503 15.31 19.03 -5.36
C ALA A 503 14.53 17.72 -5.57
N PRO A 504 13.21 17.71 -5.29
CA PRO A 504 12.37 16.53 -5.50
C PRO A 504 12.42 15.98 -6.94
N ILE A 505 12.13 14.70 -7.06
CA ILE A 505 11.88 13.97 -8.32
C ILE A 505 10.38 14.00 -8.54
N ARG A 506 9.91 14.66 -9.60
CA ARG A 506 8.48 14.83 -9.88
C ARG A 506 7.97 13.69 -10.76
N LEU A 507 7.06 12.90 -10.19
CA LEU A 507 6.40 11.77 -10.84
C LEU A 507 5.68 12.19 -12.14
N TYR A 508 5.85 11.41 -13.20
CA TYR A 508 5.37 11.64 -14.56
C TYR A 508 5.86 12.95 -15.19
N ALA A 509 7.08 13.37 -14.90
CA ALA A 509 7.65 14.62 -15.43
C ALA A 509 9.19 14.60 -15.55
N ASP A 510 9.90 14.10 -14.55
CA ASP A 510 11.36 14.18 -14.49
C ASP A 510 12.06 12.91 -15.02
N GLU A 511 11.39 11.76 -14.98
CA GLU A 511 11.96 10.43 -15.24
C GLU A 511 12.59 10.31 -16.63
N THR A 512 11.82 10.59 -17.69
CA THR A 512 12.28 10.52 -19.09
C THR A 512 13.49 11.43 -19.35
N THR A 513 13.57 12.57 -18.66
CA THR A 513 14.69 13.51 -18.80
C THR A 513 15.94 13.00 -18.08
N ILE A 514 15.80 12.38 -16.91
CA ILE A 514 16.91 11.73 -16.20
C ILE A 514 17.49 10.60 -17.06
N THR A 515 16.66 9.63 -17.45
CA THR A 515 17.13 8.45 -18.19
C THR A 515 17.74 8.83 -19.55
N SER A 516 17.23 9.85 -20.24
CA SER A 516 17.83 10.32 -21.51
C SER A 516 19.13 11.11 -21.35
N LEU A 517 19.30 11.87 -20.26
CA LEU A 517 20.59 12.53 -19.93
C LEU A 517 21.67 11.51 -19.54
N LEU A 518 21.28 10.46 -18.80
CA LEU A 518 22.17 9.36 -18.39
C LEU A 518 22.53 8.45 -19.56
N GLN A 519 21.56 7.95 -20.33
CA GLN A 519 21.83 7.08 -21.49
C GLN A 519 22.81 7.74 -22.48
N ARG A 520 22.60 9.04 -22.78
CA ARG A 520 23.48 9.80 -23.67
C ARG A 520 24.92 9.92 -23.15
N TRP A 521 25.16 9.78 -21.85
CA TRP A 521 26.49 9.71 -21.25
C TRP A 521 27.03 8.27 -21.24
N ASP A 522 26.20 7.29 -20.87
CA ASP A 522 26.61 5.89 -20.75
C ASP A 522 26.97 5.24 -22.10
N ASP A 523 26.40 5.72 -23.22
CA ASP A 523 26.67 5.23 -24.58
C ASP A 523 28.18 5.25 -24.94
N ASP A 524 28.96 6.28 -24.56
CA ASP A 524 30.44 6.28 -24.59
C ASP A 524 31.05 7.23 -23.55
N ALA A 525 30.78 6.99 -22.25
CA ALA A 525 31.26 7.81 -21.13
C ALA A 525 32.78 8.10 -21.17
N LYS A 526 33.58 7.17 -21.72
CA LYS A 526 35.03 7.34 -21.86
C LYS A 526 35.39 8.32 -22.96
N SER A 527 34.61 8.45 -24.03
CA SER A 527 34.81 9.49 -25.05
C SER A 527 34.33 10.85 -24.54
N HIS A 528 33.14 10.93 -23.94
CA HIS A 528 32.60 12.17 -23.36
C HIS A 528 33.56 12.75 -22.30
N GLN A 529 34.08 11.93 -21.38
CA GLN A 529 35.10 12.37 -20.42
C GLN A 529 36.37 12.93 -21.10
N ARG A 530 36.95 12.20 -22.07
CA ARG A 530 38.15 12.65 -22.81
C ARG A 530 37.92 13.96 -23.57
N ALA A 531 36.73 14.16 -24.11
CA ALA A 531 36.34 15.38 -24.80
C ALA A 531 36.22 16.57 -23.83
N LEU A 532 35.59 16.37 -22.66
CA LEU A 532 35.47 17.40 -21.62
C LEU A 532 36.82 17.73 -20.96
N ASP A 533 37.65 16.73 -20.65
CA ASP A 533 39.04 16.91 -20.20
C ASP A 533 39.85 17.75 -21.19
N ARG A 534 39.65 17.52 -22.49
CA ARG A 534 40.31 18.30 -23.56
C ARG A 534 39.79 19.74 -23.64
N ILE A 535 38.49 19.98 -23.49
CA ILE A 535 37.94 21.35 -23.41
C ILE A 535 38.53 22.08 -22.20
N ALA A 536 38.64 21.43 -21.04
CA ALA A 536 39.27 21.99 -19.85
C ALA A 536 40.77 22.27 -20.05
N SER A 537 41.48 21.43 -20.83
CA SER A 537 42.88 21.68 -21.19
C SER A 537 43.08 22.91 -22.10
N TYR A 538 42.11 23.19 -22.98
CA TYR A 538 42.14 24.36 -23.86
C TYR A 538 41.69 25.65 -23.15
N VAL A 539 40.73 25.55 -22.23
CA VAL A 539 40.15 26.68 -21.48
C VAL A 539 40.07 26.30 -19.99
N PRO A 540 41.12 26.54 -19.19
CA PRO A 540 41.17 26.08 -17.79
C PRO A 540 40.03 26.55 -16.88
N VAL A 541 39.38 27.68 -17.21
CA VAL A 541 38.19 28.20 -16.50
C VAL A 541 36.99 27.23 -16.58
N PHE A 542 36.97 26.31 -17.55
CA PHE A 542 35.94 25.28 -17.65
C PHE A 542 36.05 24.17 -16.59
N ALA A 543 37.21 24.00 -15.95
CA ALA A 543 37.46 22.87 -15.06
C ALA A 543 36.52 22.81 -13.84
N GLU A 544 36.11 23.96 -13.30
CA GLU A 544 35.17 24.04 -12.18
C GLU A 544 33.72 23.71 -12.62
N PRO A 545 33.13 24.36 -13.64
CA PRO A 545 31.85 23.94 -14.22
C PRO A 545 31.80 22.47 -14.66
N TYR A 546 32.90 21.93 -15.19
CA TYR A 546 33.00 20.51 -15.56
C TYR A 546 32.98 19.59 -14.33
N ALA A 547 33.74 19.91 -13.28
CA ALA A 547 33.73 19.15 -12.02
C ALA A 547 32.36 19.22 -11.31
N GLN A 548 31.65 20.35 -11.44
CA GLN A 548 30.26 20.50 -11.00
C GLN A 548 29.32 19.59 -11.81
N ALA A 549 29.36 19.67 -13.14
CA ALA A 549 28.52 18.84 -14.02
C ALA A 549 28.72 17.33 -13.79
N LEU A 550 29.98 16.86 -13.62
CA LEU A 550 30.26 15.47 -13.24
C LEU A 550 29.71 15.08 -11.87
N SER A 551 29.53 16.04 -10.96
CA SER A 551 28.96 15.81 -9.62
C SER A 551 27.44 15.83 -9.63
N HIS A 552 26.84 16.64 -10.51
CA HIS A 552 25.42 16.61 -10.82
C HIS A 552 25.04 15.29 -11.53
N LEU A 553 25.82 14.84 -12.51
CA LEU A 553 25.70 13.52 -13.17
C LEU A 553 25.66 12.39 -12.14
N ARG A 554 26.67 12.28 -11.27
CA ARG A 554 26.71 11.25 -10.21
C ARG A 554 25.53 11.30 -9.24
N LYS A 555 24.90 12.46 -9.07
CA LYS A 555 23.63 12.57 -8.33
C LYS A 555 22.44 12.05 -9.14
N LEU A 556 22.37 12.32 -10.45
CA LEU A 556 21.34 11.77 -11.33
C LEU A 556 21.44 10.23 -11.44
N GLU A 557 22.65 9.66 -11.54
CA GLU A 557 22.89 8.20 -11.48
C GLU A 557 22.31 7.59 -10.19
N SER A 558 22.50 8.27 -9.05
CA SER A 558 21.93 7.88 -7.76
C SER A 558 20.41 8.13 -7.67
N ASP A 559 19.88 9.14 -8.34
CA ASP A 559 18.44 9.43 -8.34
C ASP A 559 17.67 8.49 -9.29
N ASP A 560 18.27 8.04 -10.39
CA ASP A 560 17.69 7.04 -11.30
C ASP A 560 17.58 5.67 -10.61
N SER A 561 18.71 5.16 -10.13
CA SER A 561 18.82 3.85 -9.46
C SER A 561 18.00 3.73 -8.16
N VAL A 562 17.68 4.85 -7.50
CA VAL A 562 16.83 4.88 -6.30
C VAL A 562 15.38 5.28 -6.61
N TYR A 563 15.16 6.44 -7.23
CA TYR A 563 13.82 7.02 -7.40
C TYR A 563 13.15 6.59 -8.70
N VAL A 564 13.81 6.67 -9.86
CA VAL A 564 13.18 6.24 -11.14
C VAL A 564 12.88 4.73 -11.09
N ALA A 565 13.82 3.92 -10.61
CA ALA A 565 13.59 2.50 -10.38
C ALA A 565 12.50 2.21 -9.31
N ALA A 566 12.23 3.12 -8.37
CA ALA A 566 11.08 3.00 -7.45
C ALA A 566 9.76 3.39 -8.12
N ILE A 567 9.76 4.45 -8.93
CA ILE A 567 8.62 4.93 -9.71
C ILE A 567 8.10 3.83 -10.64
N ASP A 568 8.97 3.12 -11.35
CA ASP A 568 8.55 2.03 -12.24
C ASP A 568 7.93 0.85 -11.48
N ARG A 569 8.46 0.52 -10.30
CA ARG A 569 7.86 -0.50 -9.41
C ARG A 569 6.47 -0.06 -8.91
N LEU A 570 6.33 1.20 -8.48
CA LEU A 570 5.05 1.77 -8.07
C LEU A 570 4.04 1.77 -9.22
N ASN A 571 4.45 2.19 -10.42
CA ASN A 571 3.63 2.16 -11.64
C ASN A 571 3.19 0.74 -12.00
N GLY A 572 4.08 -0.25 -11.85
CA GLY A 572 3.75 -1.67 -11.97
C GLY A 572 2.67 -2.12 -10.99
N THR A 573 2.82 -1.80 -9.70
CA THR A 573 1.84 -2.12 -8.66
C THR A 573 0.49 -1.43 -8.90
N ILE A 574 0.48 -0.14 -9.23
CA ILE A 574 -0.75 0.61 -9.55
C ILE A 574 -1.48 -0.06 -10.72
N ARG A 575 -0.81 -0.27 -11.86
CA ARG A 575 -1.41 -0.96 -13.02
C ARG A 575 -1.95 -2.35 -12.66
N THR A 576 -1.24 -3.09 -11.81
CA THR A 576 -1.62 -4.44 -11.39
C THR A 576 -2.90 -4.45 -10.55
N GLU A 577 -3.02 -3.61 -9.52
CA GLU A 577 -4.22 -3.60 -8.67
C GLU A 577 -5.41 -2.89 -9.32
N LEU A 578 -5.17 -1.90 -10.20
CA LEU A 578 -6.23 -1.32 -11.04
C LEU A 578 -6.83 -2.36 -12.00
N ALA A 579 -5.99 -3.14 -12.68
CA ALA A 579 -6.44 -4.24 -13.56
C ALA A 579 -7.11 -5.41 -12.81
N ARG A 580 -6.95 -5.48 -11.49
CA ARG A 580 -7.60 -6.45 -10.59
C ARG A 580 -8.92 -5.95 -9.98
N ASP A 581 -9.35 -4.73 -10.32
CA ASP A 581 -10.46 -4.02 -9.68
C ASP A 581 -10.28 -3.85 -8.15
N LYS A 582 -9.03 -3.62 -7.69
CA LYS A 582 -8.66 -3.46 -6.28
C LYS A 582 -7.95 -2.14 -5.95
N PRO A 583 -8.53 -0.97 -6.28
CA PRO A 583 -7.92 0.32 -5.95
C PRO A 583 -7.71 0.51 -4.44
N ASP A 584 -8.57 -0.08 -3.60
CA ASP A 584 -8.49 -0.02 -2.12
C ASP A 584 -7.18 -0.57 -1.52
N ALA A 585 -6.38 -1.33 -2.29
CA ALA A 585 -5.07 -1.80 -1.87
C ALA A 585 -3.97 -0.73 -2.00
N LEU A 586 -4.18 0.31 -2.81
CA LEU A 586 -3.16 1.28 -3.18
C LEU A 586 -2.88 2.41 -2.15
N PRO A 587 -3.79 2.85 -1.25
CA PRO A 587 -3.47 3.90 -0.28
C PRO A 587 -2.26 3.56 0.60
N ALA A 588 -2.26 2.38 1.22
CA ALA A 588 -1.15 1.92 2.07
C ALA A 588 0.17 1.78 1.29
N VAL A 589 0.12 1.44 0.00
CA VAL A 589 1.31 1.40 -0.88
C VAL A 589 1.83 2.81 -1.16
N LEU A 590 0.94 3.78 -1.45
CA LEU A 590 1.33 5.17 -1.69
C LEU A 590 1.93 5.82 -0.43
N ASP A 591 1.42 5.47 0.75
CA ASP A 591 1.92 5.99 2.02
C ASP A 591 3.26 5.36 2.43
N ASP A 592 3.45 4.05 2.23
CA ASP A 592 4.75 3.38 2.36
C ASP A 592 5.81 3.95 1.40
N TYR A 593 5.44 4.24 0.16
CA TYR A 593 6.35 4.90 -0.79
C TYR A 593 6.65 6.36 -0.41
N ALA A 594 5.68 7.12 0.12
CA ALA A 594 5.90 8.48 0.61
C ALA A 594 6.91 8.51 1.78
N GLN A 595 6.84 7.54 2.68
CA GLN A 595 7.79 7.40 3.80
C GLN A 595 9.17 6.94 3.32
N ARG A 596 9.25 5.97 2.40
CA ARG A 596 10.53 5.41 1.92
C ARG A 596 11.30 6.32 0.97
N TYR A 597 10.61 7.21 0.26
CA TYR A 597 11.21 8.08 -0.76
C TYR A 597 10.84 9.56 -0.54
N PRO A 598 11.36 10.25 0.51
CA PRO A 598 10.90 11.60 0.87
C PRO A 598 11.10 12.69 -0.19
N ARG A 599 12.00 12.48 -1.17
CA ARG A 599 12.18 13.36 -2.33
C ARG A 599 11.26 13.04 -3.51
N LEU A 600 10.34 12.06 -3.41
CA LEU A 600 9.38 11.73 -4.46
C LEU A 600 8.16 12.67 -4.42
N ALA A 601 8.05 13.57 -5.38
CA ALA A 601 6.97 14.56 -5.47
C ALA A 601 5.86 14.14 -6.44
N GLY A 602 4.63 14.56 -6.13
CA GLY A 602 3.47 14.39 -7.01
C GLY A 602 2.61 13.16 -6.73
N LEU A 603 2.88 12.42 -5.65
CA LEU A 603 2.02 11.32 -5.17
C LEU A 603 0.57 11.78 -4.91
N ASP A 604 0.35 13.05 -4.57
CA ASP A 604 -1.01 13.56 -4.30
C ASP A 604 -1.90 13.59 -5.54
N ARG A 605 -1.33 13.81 -6.74
CA ARG A 605 -2.06 13.61 -8.00
C ARG A 605 -2.48 12.15 -8.20
N VAL A 606 -1.68 11.20 -7.72
CA VAL A 606 -2.02 9.76 -7.72
C VAL A 606 -3.12 9.47 -6.70
N ARG A 607 -3.07 10.08 -5.51
CA ARG A 607 -4.12 9.98 -4.49
C ARG A 607 -5.45 10.57 -5.00
N ASP A 608 -5.42 11.68 -5.73
CA ASP A 608 -6.61 12.32 -6.30
C ASP A 608 -7.24 11.52 -7.46
N ASP A 609 -6.41 11.03 -8.38
CA ASP A 609 -6.82 10.09 -9.42
C ASP A 609 -7.38 8.79 -8.81
N LEU A 610 -6.74 8.26 -7.76
CA LEU A 610 -7.19 7.06 -7.03
C LEU A 610 -8.56 7.25 -6.38
N ARG A 611 -8.79 8.38 -5.69
CA ARG A 611 -10.10 8.69 -5.09
C ARG A 611 -11.19 8.78 -6.15
N GLN A 612 -10.93 9.47 -7.27
CA GLN A 612 -11.87 9.57 -8.39
C GLN A 612 -12.17 8.20 -9.01
N TYR A 613 -11.14 7.40 -9.30
CA TYR A 613 -11.31 6.08 -9.92
C TYR A 613 -12.06 5.11 -9.02
N THR A 614 -11.79 5.13 -7.71
CA THR A 614 -12.47 4.27 -6.73
C THR A 614 -13.97 4.60 -6.66
N ALA A 615 -14.33 5.88 -6.63
CA ALA A 615 -15.73 6.31 -6.68
C ALA A 615 -16.43 5.90 -8.00
N LEU A 616 -15.75 6.09 -9.14
CA LEU A 616 -16.23 5.70 -10.47
C LEU A 616 -16.48 4.19 -10.56
N LEU A 617 -15.50 3.38 -10.15
CA LEU A 617 -15.57 1.92 -10.18
C LEU A 617 -16.68 1.41 -9.27
N ASN A 618 -16.80 1.95 -8.04
CA ASN A 618 -17.83 1.56 -7.10
C ASN A 618 -19.24 1.84 -7.64
N ALA A 619 -19.49 3.03 -8.21
CA ALA A 619 -20.79 3.35 -8.82
C ALA A 619 -21.11 2.45 -10.04
N ALA A 620 -20.09 2.08 -10.83
CA ALA A 620 -20.26 1.17 -11.96
C ALA A 620 -20.59 -0.27 -11.50
N LEU A 621 -19.85 -0.80 -10.52
CA LEU A 621 -20.07 -2.13 -9.96
C LEU A 621 -21.40 -2.24 -9.19
N SER A 622 -21.81 -1.18 -8.48
CA SER A 622 -23.09 -1.12 -7.77
C SER A 622 -24.28 -0.73 -8.68
N ARG A 623 -24.10 -0.68 -10.00
CA ARG A 623 -25.14 -0.37 -11.01
C ARG A 623 -25.84 0.99 -10.81
N GLN A 624 -25.17 1.96 -10.18
CA GLN A 624 -25.71 3.29 -9.88
C GLN A 624 -25.57 4.25 -11.07
N LEU A 625 -26.50 4.16 -12.03
CA LEU A 625 -26.42 4.92 -13.29
C LEU A 625 -26.39 6.44 -13.08
N ALA A 626 -27.33 7.04 -12.33
CA ALA A 626 -27.39 8.50 -12.18
C ALA A 626 -26.12 9.13 -11.54
N PRO A 627 -25.59 8.62 -10.41
CA PRO A 627 -24.30 9.06 -9.87
C PRO A 627 -23.13 8.88 -10.85
N LEU A 628 -23.09 7.74 -11.55
CA LEU A 628 -22.06 7.46 -12.55
C LEU A 628 -22.09 8.47 -13.72
N LEU A 629 -23.28 8.76 -14.25
CA LEU A 629 -23.49 9.76 -15.31
C LEU A 629 -23.17 11.19 -14.86
N ALA A 630 -23.30 11.51 -13.57
CA ALA A 630 -22.86 12.79 -13.02
C ALA A 630 -21.32 12.88 -12.96
N MET A 631 -20.65 11.85 -12.46
CA MET A 631 -19.19 11.78 -12.37
C MET A 631 -18.50 11.79 -13.76
N LEU A 632 -19.06 11.08 -14.73
CA LEU A 632 -18.52 11.01 -16.10
C LEU A 632 -18.53 12.35 -16.86
N LYS A 633 -19.25 13.36 -16.38
CA LYS A 633 -19.26 14.72 -16.97
C LYS A 633 -18.12 15.61 -16.48
N THR A 634 -17.49 15.27 -15.34
CA THR A 634 -16.53 16.14 -14.65
C THR A 634 -15.16 15.49 -14.41
N MET A 635 -15.10 14.18 -14.21
CA MET A 635 -13.85 13.46 -13.90
C MET A 635 -12.80 13.60 -15.00
N ARG A 636 -11.55 13.84 -14.58
CA ARG A 636 -10.36 13.88 -15.44
C ARG A 636 -9.17 13.31 -14.69
N PHE A 637 -8.62 12.21 -15.19
CA PHE A 637 -7.42 11.59 -14.63
C PHE A 637 -6.17 12.34 -15.11
N SER A 638 -5.30 12.68 -14.17
CA SER A 638 -4.09 13.49 -14.39
C SER A 638 -2.82 12.65 -14.60
N THR A 639 -2.88 11.35 -14.27
CA THR A 639 -1.73 10.44 -14.23
C THR A 639 -1.85 9.30 -15.25
N PRO A 640 -0.76 8.89 -15.93
CA PRO A 640 -0.80 7.89 -17.00
C PRO A 640 -1.43 6.53 -16.63
N PRO A 641 -1.20 5.92 -15.44
CA PRO A 641 -1.82 4.64 -15.09
C PRO A 641 -3.35 4.71 -15.03
N PHE A 642 -3.88 5.79 -14.46
CA PHE A 642 -5.33 5.99 -14.30
C PHE A 642 -6.00 6.43 -15.61
N GLN A 643 -5.32 7.24 -16.43
CA GLN A 643 -5.77 7.55 -17.80
C GLN A 643 -5.92 6.29 -18.65
N ALA A 644 -4.92 5.39 -18.64
CA ALA A 644 -4.97 4.14 -19.38
C ALA A 644 -6.07 3.20 -18.85
N GLN A 645 -6.18 3.05 -17.53
CA GLN A 645 -7.22 2.23 -16.91
C GLN A 645 -8.64 2.76 -17.22
N PHE A 646 -8.84 4.09 -17.16
CA PHE A 646 -10.13 4.71 -17.49
C PHE A 646 -10.53 4.45 -18.94
N GLN A 647 -9.60 4.51 -19.89
CA GLN A 647 -9.87 4.16 -21.30
C GLN A 647 -10.32 2.69 -21.45
N GLN A 648 -9.68 1.76 -20.74
CA GLN A 648 -10.09 0.34 -20.76
C GLN A 648 -11.47 0.12 -20.12
N LEU A 649 -11.76 0.80 -19.00
CA LEU A 649 -13.05 0.73 -18.32
C LEU A 649 -14.17 1.34 -19.19
N ALA A 650 -13.88 2.46 -19.87
CA ALA A 650 -14.80 3.13 -20.80
C ALA A 650 -15.13 2.29 -22.03
N ALA A 651 -14.18 1.51 -22.55
CA ALA A 651 -14.39 0.63 -23.68
C ALA A 651 -15.19 -0.66 -23.35
N SER A 652 -15.39 -0.98 -22.06
CA SER A 652 -15.87 -2.32 -21.65
C SER A 652 -17.02 -2.35 -20.64
N ARG A 653 -17.12 -1.38 -19.71
CA ARG A 653 -18.08 -1.42 -18.59
C ARG A 653 -18.89 -0.15 -18.36
N LEU A 654 -18.48 1.00 -18.88
CA LEU A 654 -19.18 2.29 -18.67
C LEU A 654 -20.29 2.52 -19.72
N PRO A 655 -21.25 3.41 -19.46
CA PRO A 655 -22.21 3.87 -20.46
C PRO A 655 -21.50 4.57 -21.65
N SER A 656 -22.04 4.43 -22.86
CA SER A 656 -21.53 5.16 -24.03
C SER A 656 -21.85 6.66 -23.95
N GLN A 657 -21.14 7.48 -24.74
CA GLN A 657 -21.42 8.92 -24.83
C GLN A 657 -22.86 9.22 -25.27
N ASP A 658 -23.43 8.39 -26.14
CA ASP A 658 -24.83 8.52 -26.56
C ASP A 658 -25.80 8.32 -25.38
N VAL A 659 -25.57 7.30 -24.54
CA VAL A 659 -26.36 7.09 -23.30
C VAL A 659 -26.19 8.26 -22.33
N ILE A 660 -24.96 8.77 -22.15
CA ILE A 660 -24.68 9.91 -21.26
C ILE A 660 -25.44 11.17 -21.69
N GLN A 661 -25.57 11.40 -23.00
CA GLN A 661 -26.30 12.54 -23.57
C GLN A 661 -27.82 12.32 -23.56
N GLN A 662 -28.30 11.17 -24.05
CA GLN A 662 -29.73 10.87 -24.17
C GLN A 662 -30.42 10.74 -22.80
N HIS A 663 -29.75 10.18 -21.78
CA HIS A 663 -30.35 9.99 -20.45
C HIS A 663 -30.65 11.33 -19.77
N ALA A 664 -29.85 12.37 -20.01
CA ALA A 664 -30.14 13.72 -19.55
C ALA A 664 -31.43 14.30 -20.18
N ALA A 665 -31.67 14.03 -21.46
CA ALA A 665 -32.90 14.45 -22.15
C ALA A 665 -34.13 13.65 -21.67
N VAL A 666 -33.99 12.35 -21.43
CA VAL A 666 -35.01 11.49 -20.79
C VAL A 666 -35.40 12.03 -19.41
N THR A 667 -34.40 12.29 -18.56
CA THR A 667 -34.60 12.80 -17.19
C THR A 667 -35.36 14.13 -17.21
N ALA A 668 -34.94 15.06 -18.07
CA ALA A 668 -35.59 16.36 -18.21
C ALA A 668 -37.01 16.27 -18.80
N ALA A 669 -37.30 15.30 -19.67
CA ALA A 669 -38.65 15.03 -20.17
C ALA A 669 -39.55 14.48 -19.05
N TRP A 670 -39.07 13.48 -18.30
CA TRP A 670 -39.80 12.89 -17.19
C TRP A 670 -40.14 13.91 -16.09
N GLN A 671 -39.18 14.75 -15.70
CA GLN A 671 -39.37 15.81 -14.69
C GLN A 671 -40.34 16.93 -15.12
N ARG A 672 -40.64 17.08 -16.41
CA ARG A 672 -41.68 18.01 -16.93
C ARG A 672 -43.06 17.39 -17.11
N GLY A 673 -43.20 16.07 -16.95
CA GLY A 673 -44.43 15.35 -17.26
C GLY A 673 -44.53 14.84 -18.70
N ASP A 674 -43.49 14.99 -19.53
CA ASP A 674 -43.42 14.47 -20.91
C ASP A 674 -43.17 12.94 -20.91
N ALA A 675 -43.94 12.19 -20.11
CA ALA A 675 -43.65 10.81 -19.73
C ALA A 675 -43.56 9.84 -20.92
N GLN A 676 -44.38 10.03 -21.96
CA GLN A 676 -44.30 9.25 -23.20
C GLN A 676 -43.00 9.52 -23.97
N GLN A 677 -42.51 10.77 -23.99
CA GLN A 677 -41.22 11.11 -24.60
C GLN A 677 -40.05 10.51 -23.80
N ALA A 678 -40.12 10.51 -22.47
CA ALA A 678 -39.12 9.88 -21.62
C ALA A 678 -39.06 8.35 -21.83
N LEU A 679 -40.22 7.67 -21.88
CA LEU A 679 -40.29 6.21 -22.13
C LEU A 679 -39.83 5.83 -23.55
N ALA A 680 -40.14 6.66 -24.55
CA ALA A 680 -39.64 6.49 -25.91
C ALA A 680 -38.12 6.73 -26.01
N GLY A 681 -37.59 7.72 -25.28
CA GLY A 681 -36.16 7.98 -25.19
C GLY A 681 -35.39 6.83 -24.54
N LEU A 682 -35.95 6.20 -23.49
CA LEU A 682 -35.40 4.97 -22.91
C LEU A 682 -35.48 3.78 -23.88
N ALA A 683 -36.55 3.65 -24.66
CA ALA A 683 -36.70 2.60 -25.68
C ALA A 683 -35.67 2.72 -26.82
N ALA A 684 -35.22 3.94 -27.12
CA ALA A 684 -34.29 4.25 -28.20
C ALA A 684 -32.81 4.14 -27.81
N MET A 685 -32.50 3.82 -26.54
CA MET A 685 -31.13 3.70 -26.05
C MET A 685 -30.35 2.60 -26.80
N PRO A 686 -29.07 2.82 -27.15
CA PRO A 686 -28.25 1.79 -27.78
C PRO A 686 -27.97 0.62 -26.83
N ALA A 687 -27.81 -0.58 -27.40
CA ALA A 687 -27.44 -1.77 -26.65
C ALA A 687 -26.00 -1.65 -26.09
N GLY A 688 -25.79 -2.05 -24.83
CA GLY A 688 -24.49 -1.98 -24.17
C GLY A 688 -24.52 -2.47 -22.71
N PRO A 689 -23.45 -2.26 -21.92
CA PRO A 689 -23.30 -2.82 -20.56
C PRO A 689 -24.32 -2.33 -19.51
N TRP A 690 -25.26 -1.47 -19.89
CA TRP A 690 -26.25 -0.82 -19.02
C TRP A 690 -27.70 -0.99 -19.51
N SER A 691 -27.95 -1.77 -20.57
CA SER A 691 -29.28 -1.92 -21.16
C SER A 691 -30.29 -2.58 -20.21
N ASP A 692 -29.87 -3.45 -19.31
CA ASP A 692 -30.70 -4.04 -18.25
C ASP A 692 -31.13 -3.01 -17.18
N VAL A 693 -30.23 -2.09 -16.79
CA VAL A 693 -30.56 -0.99 -15.87
C VAL A 693 -31.49 0.02 -16.54
N LEU A 694 -31.26 0.36 -17.81
CA LEU A 694 -32.14 1.23 -18.60
C LEU A 694 -33.53 0.60 -18.81
N ALA A 695 -33.59 -0.72 -19.05
CA ALA A 695 -34.86 -1.45 -19.15
C ALA A 695 -35.60 -1.53 -17.80
N ALA A 696 -34.88 -1.67 -16.68
CA ALA A 696 -35.45 -1.60 -15.34
C ALA A 696 -36.01 -0.19 -15.03
N GLU A 697 -35.27 0.87 -15.34
CA GLU A 697 -35.73 2.26 -15.23
C GLU A 697 -36.98 2.50 -16.10
N GLN A 698 -36.98 2.03 -17.35
CA GLN A 698 -38.12 2.13 -18.25
C GLN A 698 -39.34 1.38 -17.73
N SER A 699 -39.16 0.16 -17.20
CA SER A 699 -40.24 -0.66 -16.65
C SER A 699 -40.87 -0.01 -15.42
N HIS A 700 -40.03 0.53 -14.51
CA HIS A 700 -40.48 1.24 -13.33
C HIS A 700 -41.22 2.54 -13.69
N LYS A 701 -40.66 3.38 -14.57
CA LYS A 701 -41.31 4.60 -15.05
C LYS A 701 -42.61 4.32 -15.82
N LYS A 702 -42.69 3.21 -16.56
CA LYS A 702 -43.95 2.77 -17.18
C LYS A 702 -44.98 2.40 -16.11
N ALA A 703 -44.60 1.63 -15.09
CA ALA A 703 -45.51 1.26 -14.00
C ALA A 703 -46.07 2.51 -13.27
N LEU A 704 -45.23 3.52 -12.99
CA LEU A 704 -45.69 4.79 -12.40
C LEU A 704 -46.68 5.54 -13.31
N LEU A 705 -46.42 5.58 -14.62
CA LEU A 705 -47.34 6.22 -15.59
C LEU A 705 -48.68 5.48 -15.71
N ASP A 706 -48.66 4.15 -15.69
CA ASP A 706 -49.87 3.32 -15.70
C ASP A 706 -50.67 3.49 -14.40
N GLN A 707 -49.99 3.47 -13.23
CA GLN A 707 -50.59 3.75 -11.92
C GLN A 707 -51.25 5.14 -11.86
N PHE A 708 -50.55 6.18 -12.32
CA PHE A 708 -51.12 7.53 -12.42
C PHE A 708 -52.35 7.58 -13.33
N SER A 709 -52.31 6.87 -14.46
CA SER A 709 -53.42 6.81 -15.41
C SER A 709 -54.66 6.16 -14.78
N ASP A 710 -54.50 5.11 -13.97
CA ASP A 710 -55.59 4.46 -13.25
C ASP A 710 -56.07 5.25 -12.03
N LEU A 711 -55.19 6.00 -11.37
CA LEU A 711 -55.54 6.96 -10.33
C LEU A 711 -56.46 8.07 -10.89
N GLN A 712 -56.16 8.62 -12.07
CA GLN A 712 -57.03 9.62 -12.71
C GLN A 712 -58.39 9.03 -13.12
N LYS A 713 -58.44 7.78 -13.62
CA LYS A 713 -59.71 7.08 -13.95
C LYS A 713 -60.58 6.82 -12.72
N THR A 714 -59.98 6.65 -11.54
CA THR A 714 -60.68 6.31 -10.28
C THR A 714 -61.05 7.54 -9.44
N ARG A 715 -60.80 8.77 -9.93
CA ARG A 715 -61.08 10.02 -9.21
C ARG A 715 -62.57 10.19 -8.90
N GLY A 716 -62.89 10.34 -7.61
CA GLY A 716 -64.28 10.38 -7.11
C GLY A 716 -64.91 9.02 -6.82
N SER A 717 -64.18 7.91 -7.02
CA SER A 717 -64.58 6.60 -6.49
C SER A 717 -64.26 6.50 -4.99
N LYS A 718 -64.81 5.50 -4.30
CA LYS A 718 -64.54 5.27 -2.86
C LYS A 718 -63.10 4.85 -2.58
N ASP A 719 -62.43 4.28 -3.57
CA ASP A 719 -61.09 3.68 -3.43
C ASP A 719 -59.99 4.68 -3.82
N TYR A 720 -60.37 5.90 -4.22
CA TYR A 720 -59.46 6.94 -4.70
C TYR A 720 -58.44 7.35 -3.63
N ASP A 721 -58.89 7.59 -2.40
CA ASP A 721 -58.03 8.04 -1.29
C ASP A 721 -56.88 7.04 -1.02
N GLU A 722 -57.18 5.73 -1.04
CA GLU A 722 -56.20 4.67 -0.79
C GLU A 722 -55.24 4.48 -1.99
N ARG A 723 -55.76 4.55 -3.23
CA ARG A 723 -54.93 4.55 -4.45
C ARG A 723 -54.01 5.77 -4.53
N LEU A 724 -54.49 6.93 -4.11
CA LEU A 724 -53.74 8.19 -4.08
C LEU A 724 -52.57 8.14 -3.08
N LEU A 725 -52.81 7.63 -1.87
CA LEU A 725 -51.76 7.43 -0.87
C LEU A 725 -50.75 6.36 -1.30
N SER A 726 -51.21 5.26 -1.91
CA SER A 726 -50.33 4.22 -2.44
C SER A 726 -49.45 4.73 -3.59
N PHE A 727 -49.99 5.55 -4.50
CA PHE A 727 -49.23 6.18 -5.57
C PHE A 727 -48.27 7.26 -5.06
N TYR A 728 -48.69 8.10 -4.10
CA TYR A 728 -47.77 9.07 -3.49
C TYR A 728 -46.59 8.38 -2.78
N ALA A 729 -46.80 7.18 -2.21
CA ALA A 729 -45.74 6.37 -1.63
C ALA A 729 -44.70 5.92 -2.67
N SER A 730 -45.11 5.51 -3.87
CA SER A 730 -44.22 4.92 -4.90
C SER A 730 -43.35 5.93 -5.68
N LEU A 731 -43.66 7.23 -5.60
CA LEU A 731 -42.89 8.30 -6.26
C LEU A 731 -41.62 8.70 -5.51
N ASP A 732 -40.54 9.03 -6.24
CA ASP A 732 -39.39 9.76 -5.68
C ASP A 732 -39.56 11.29 -5.85
N PRO A 733 -39.35 12.11 -4.80
CA PRO A 733 -39.61 13.55 -4.85
C PRO A 733 -38.59 14.37 -5.67
N VAL A 734 -37.46 13.77 -6.08
CA VAL A 734 -36.39 14.40 -6.85
C VAL A 734 -36.44 13.96 -8.32
N THR A 735 -36.78 12.71 -8.62
CA THR A 735 -36.94 12.25 -10.01
C THR A 735 -38.34 12.49 -10.56
N ASP A 736 -39.39 12.33 -9.76
CA ASP A 736 -40.78 12.27 -10.24
C ASP A 736 -41.58 13.55 -9.92
N VAL A 737 -40.85 14.67 -9.88
CA VAL A 737 -41.29 16.02 -9.49
C VAL A 737 -42.68 16.39 -10.05
N TRP A 738 -42.92 16.17 -11.34
CA TRP A 738 -44.19 16.49 -11.98
C TRP A 738 -45.37 15.69 -11.42
N PHE A 739 -45.19 14.38 -11.19
CA PHE A 739 -46.25 13.54 -10.62
C PHE A 739 -46.58 14.00 -9.20
N VAL A 740 -45.56 14.24 -8.37
CA VAL A 740 -45.70 14.76 -7.00
C VAL A 740 -46.47 16.10 -7.01
N GLN A 741 -46.09 17.04 -7.88
CA GLN A 741 -46.79 18.33 -8.04
C GLN A 741 -48.24 18.16 -8.49
N SER A 742 -48.50 17.28 -9.47
CA SER A 742 -49.85 17.07 -10.03
C SER A 742 -50.87 16.53 -9.02
N ILE A 743 -50.43 15.74 -8.03
CA ILE A 743 -51.27 15.17 -6.99
C ILE A 743 -51.20 15.91 -5.65
N GLN A 744 -50.27 16.87 -5.51
CA GLN A 744 -49.95 17.54 -4.24
C GLN A 744 -51.19 18.09 -3.51
N LYS A 745 -52.13 18.69 -4.26
CA LYS A 745 -53.36 19.26 -3.70
C LYS A 745 -54.30 18.18 -3.14
N ASP A 746 -54.44 17.05 -3.84
CA ASP A 746 -55.33 15.98 -3.42
C ASP A 746 -54.71 15.21 -2.23
N VAL A 747 -53.39 15.00 -2.23
CA VAL A 747 -52.66 14.43 -1.08
C VAL A 747 -52.78 15.34 0.15
N ALA A 748 -52.58 16.66 0.00
CA ALA A 748 -52.71 17.61 1.10
C ALA A 748 -54.14 17.67 1.69
N ALA A 749 -55.17 17.44 0.88
CA ALA A 749 -56.56 17.36 1.35
C ALA A 749 -56.86 16.10 2.19
N LEU A 750 -56.04 15.05 2.07
CA LEU A 750 -56.15 13.82 2.85
C LEU A 750 -55.15 13.73 4.01
N HIS A 751 -54.00 14.39 3.90
CA HIS A 751 -52.83 14.25 4.77
C HIS A 751 -53.19 14.21 6.26
N ASP A 752 -53.75 15.29 6.80
CA ASP A 752 -54.00 15.41 8.25
C ASP A 752 -55.04 14.40 8.76
N LYS A 753 -56.04 14.08 7.93
CA LYS A 753 -57.09 13.09 8.22
C LYS A 753 -56.53 11.66 8.20
N ALA A 754 -55.62 11.37 7.28
CA ALA A 754 -54.91 10.10 7.20
C ALA A 754 -53.93 9.94 8.36
N LEU A 755 -53.19 11.00 8.70
CA LEU A 755 -52.25 11.04 9.83
C LEU A 755 -52.97 10.83 11.17
N ALA A 756 -54.10 11.51 11.38
CA ALA A 756 -54.96 11.30 12.56
C ALA A 756 -55.46 9.84 12.65
N ARG A 757 -55.97 9.29 11.53
CA ARG A 757 -56.37 7.87 11.45
C ARG A 757 -55.22 6.91 11.76
N ALA A 758 -54.00 7.23 11.34
CA ALA A 758 -52.81 6.42 11.62
C ALA A 758 -52.44 6.44 13.11
N GLN A 759 -52.53 7.60 13.76
CA GLN A 759 -52.35 7.75 15.20
C GLN A 759 -53.43 7.00 16.00
N ASP A 760 -54.71 7.13 15.63
CA ASP A 760 -55.83 6.39 16.24
C ASP A 760 -55.63 4.86 16.14
N LEU A 761 -55.14 4.38 15.00
CA LEU A 761 -54.83 2.96 14.78
C LEU A 761 -53.69 2.47 15.69
N LEU A 762 -52.61 3.25 15.84
CA LEU A 762 -51.48 2.88 16.70
C LEU A 762 -51.81 2.98 18.19
N LEU A 763 -52.58 3.99 18.61
CA LEU A 763 -53.12 4.09 19.98
C LEU A 763 -54.09 2.94 20.30
N ARG A 764 -54.94 2.54 19.35
CA ARG A 764 -55.77 1.34 19.46
C ARG A 764 -54.92 0.07 19.57
N ALA A 765 -53.88 -0.08 18.76
CA ALA A 765 -52.96 -1.21 18.84
C ALA A 765 -52.27 -1.28 20.20
N GLN A 766 -51.80 -0.15 20.73
CA GLN A 766 -51.19 -0.05 22.07
C GLN A 766 -52.16 -0.47 23.18
N SER A 767 -53.44 -0.07 23.08
CA SER A 767 -54.48 -0.48 24.02
C SER A 767 -54.77 -1.98 23.96
N LEU A 768 -54.89 -2.56 22.77
CA LEU A 768 -55.11 -3.99 22.57
C LEU A 768 -53.91 -4.83 23.03
N TRP A 769 -52.68 -4.39 22.73
CA TRP A 769 -51.44 -5.02 23.18
C TRP A 769 -51.31 -5.00 24.71
N LYS A 770 -51.67 -3.88 25.35
CA LYS A 770 -51.71 -3.77 26.82
C LYS A 770 -52.77 -4.69 27.43
N GLN A 771 -53.92 -4.89 26.78
CA GLN A 771 -54.94 -5.84 27.21
C GLN A 771 -54.45 -7.30 27.08
N TYR A 772 -53.88 -7.67 25.93
CA TYR A 772 -53.26 -9.00 25.71
C TYR A 772 -52.19 -9.32 26.77
N ARG A 773 -51.29 -8.38 27.03
CA ARG A 773 -50.26 -8.53 28.07
C ARG A 773 -50.82 -8.59 29.50
N ALA A 774 -52.02 -8.08 29.74
CA ALA A 774 -52.69 -8.12 31.04
C ALA A 774 -53.52 -9.40 31.27
N SER A 775 -54.07 -10.01 30.22
CA SER A 775 -54.63 -11.36 30.29
C SER A 775 -53.57 -12.45 30.42
N GLY A 776 -52.35 -12.16 29.95
CA GLY A 776 -51.25 -13.11 29.80
C GLY A 776 -51.16 -13.63 28.36
N PRO A 777 -49.96 -14.04 27.91
CA PRO A 777 -49.76 -14.61 26.58
C PRO A 777 -50.36 -16.02 26.48
N ILE A 778 -50.68 -16.44 25.25
CA ILE A 778 -51.36 -17.72 25.01
C ILE A 778 -50.48 -18.88 25.52
N GLY A 779 -51.00 -19.62 26.49
CA GLY A 779 -50.30 -20.66 27.23
C GLY A 779 -50.03 -21.93 26.42
N GLY A 780 -49.07 -22.75 26.88
CA GLY A 780 -48.82 -24.07 26.30
C GLY A 780 -50.04 -25.00 26.40
N THR A 781 -50.77 -24.94 27.51
CA THR A 781 -52.01 -25.69 27.74
C THR A 781 -53.11 -25.31 26.76
N GLN A 782 -53.42 -24.03 26.61
CA GLN A 782 -54.42 -23.51 25.67
C GLN A 782 -54.11 -23.88 24.20
N ARG A 783 -52.83 -23.92 23.85
CA ARG A 783 -52.38 -24.39 22.53
C ARG A 783 -52.61 -25.90 22.36
N LEU A 784 -52.37 -26.72 23.38
CA LEU A 784 -52.58 -28.18 23.39
C LEU A 784 -54.04 -28.64 23.53
N GLU A 785 -54.98 -27.80 23.97
CA GLU A 785 -56.39 -28.16 24.11
C GLU A 785 -57.00 -28.74 22.83
N ALA A 786 -57.78 -29.83 22.95
CA ALA A 786 -58.45 -30.55 21.85
C ALA A 786 -59.61 -29.76 21.17
N GLY A 787 -59.67 -28.45 21.39
CA GLY A 787 -60.63 -27.53 20.81
C GLY A 787 -60.11 -26.09 20.89
N ILE A 788 -60.95 -25.12 20.53
CA ILE A 788 -60.65 -23.69 20.65
C ILE A 788 -61.42 -23.15 21.86
N SER A 789 -60.74 -23.04 23.01
CA SER A 789 -61.34 -22.48 24.23
C SER A 789 -61.74 -21.00 24.06
N PRO A 790 -62.65 -20.50 24.92
CA PRO A 790 -62.99 -19.07 24.96
C PRO A 790 -61.75 -18.19 25.21
N GLY A 791 -60.85 -18.62 26.11
CA GLY A 791 -59.58 -17.93 26.42
C GLY A 791 -58.71 -17.77 25.18
N PHE A 792 -58.28 -18.88 24.57
CA PHE A 792 -57.49 -18.88 23.34
C PHE A 792 -58.10 -17.96 22.28
N ARG A 793 -59.44 -18.02 22.11
CA ARG A 793 -60.15 -17.18 21.13
C ARG A 793 -60.11 -15.69 21.46
N SER A 794 -60.21 -15.30 22.73
CA SER A 794 -60.07 -13.89 23.14
C SER A 794 -58.63 -13.38 23.03
N GLU A 795 -57.65 -14.18 23.46
CA GLU A 795 -56.23 -13.81 23.47
C GLU A 795 -55.68 -13.71 22.03
N ALA A 796 -55.96 -14.72 21.18
CA ALA A 796 -55.58 -14.70 19.77
C ALA A 796 -56.21 -13.51 19.03
N ARG A 797 -57.48 -13.19 19.34
CA ARG A 797 -58.16 -12.03 18.76
C ARG A 797 -57.54 -10.71 19.21
N LEU A 798 -57.22 -10.54 20.50
CA LEU A 798 -56.54 -9.32 20.98
C LEU A 798 -55.20 -9.13 20.27
N LEU A 799 -54.42 -10.20 20.07
CA LEU A 799 -53.15 -10.18 19.36
C LEU A 799 -53.32 -9.84 17.87
N SER A 800 -54.27 -10.49 17.18
CA SER A 800 -54.53 -10.28 15.75
C SER A 800 -55.16 -8.90 15.47
N ASP A 801 -56.09 -8.43 16.29
CA ASP A 801 -56.67 -7.08 16.18
C ASP A 801 -55.59 -6.00 16.49
N ALA A 802 -54.65 -6.26 17.42
CA ALA A 802 -53.52 -5.36 17.70
C ALA A 802 -52.52 -5.30 16.53
N GLN A 803 -52.11 -6.46 15.99
CA GLN A 803 -51.21 -6.57 14.84
C GLN A 803 -51.80 -5.89 13.60
N THR A 804 -53.09 -6.12 13.34
CA THR A 804 -53.81 -5.49 12.22
C THR A 804 -53.84 -3.97 12.37
N ALA A 805 -54.17 -3.45 13.56
CA ALA A 805 -54.18 -2.01 13.80
C ALA A 805 -52.78 -1.38 13.71
N ALA A 806 -51.75 -2.04 14.24
CA ALA A 806 -50.38 -1.56 14.19
C ALA A 806 -49.86 -1.47 12.74
N ARG A 807 -50.01 -2.55 11.97
CA ARG A 807 -49.57 -2.61 10.56
C ARG A 807 -50.33 -1.61 9.68
N GLN A 808 -51.64 -1.44 9.89
CA GLN A 808 -52.43 -0.44 9.14
C GLN A 808 -52.04 1.00 9.49
N GLY A 809 -51.83 1.31 10.77
CA GLY A 809 -51.37 2.64 11.17
C GLY A 809 -49.99 2.96 10.62
N MET A 810 -49.04 2.02 10.75
CA MET A 810 -47.68 2.18 10.24
C MET A 810 -47.66 2.34 8.71
N ARG A 811 -48.43 1.54 7.96
CA ARG A 811 -48.56 1.67 6.50
C ARG A 811 -48.95 3.08 6.06
N ILE A 812 -49.85 3.74 6.79
CA ILE A 812 -50.29 5.10 6.44
C ILE A 812 -49.16 6.12 6.67
N PHE A 813 -48.37 6.00 7.74
CA PHE A 813 -47.17 6.85 7.91
C PHE A 813 -46.15 6.64 6.79
N THR A 814 -45.86 5.38 6.43
CA THR A 814 -44.98 5.06 5.29
C THR A 814 -45.51 5.64 3.98
N GLN A 815 -46.82 5.55 3.73
CA GLN A 815 -47.45 6.10 2.53
C GLN A 815 -47.41 7.62 2.47
N LEU A 816 -47.65 8.29 3.61
CA LEU A 816 -47.55 9.76 3.74
C LEU A 816 -46.11 10.28 3.77
N LYS A 817 -45.11 9.40 3.96
CA LYS A 817 -43.69 9.77 4.19
C LYS A 817 -43.54 10.73 5.37
N ALA A 818 -44.36 10.53 6.40
CA ALA A 818 -44.45 11.38 7.58
C ALA A 818 -43.72 10.76 8.78
N ASP A 819 -43.08 11.59 9.60
CA ASP A 819 -42.41 11.16 10.82
C ASP A 819 -43.38 10.59 11.86
N HIS A 820 -42.95 9.57 12.61
CA HIS A 820 -43.69 8.97 13.71
C HIS A 820 -42.82 8.79 14.98
N PRO A 821 -43.43 8.80 16.19
CA PRO A 821 -42.74 8.42 17.42
C PRO A 821 -42.12 7.01 17.35
N ALA A 822 -40.85 6.88 17.72
CA ALA A 822 -40.13 5.59 17.72
C ALA A 822 -40.73 4.52 18.67
N ASP A 823 -41.58 4.92 19.61
CA ASP A 823 -42.38 4.00 20.42
C ASP A 823 -43.39 3.20 19.58
N PHE A 824 -43.81 3.70 18.41
CA PHE A 824 -44.69 2.98 17.49
C PHE A 824 -43.94 1.94 16.65
N ASP A 825 -42.70 2.20 16.23
CA ASP A 825 -41.82 1.18 15.63
C ASP A 825 -41.63 0.01 16.60
N ARG A 826 -41.32 0.34 17.86
CA ARG A 826 -41.14 -0.64 18.93
C ARG A 826 -42.43 -1.41 19.23
N LEU A 827 -43.57 -0.72 19.28
CA LEU A 827 -44.88 -1.34 19.49
C LEU A 827 -45.20 -2.36 18.38
N LEU A 828 -44.97 -2.01 17.12
CA LEU A 828 -45.17 -2.92 16.00
C LEU A 828 -44.24 -4.14 16.09
N ALA A 829 -42.94 -3.91 16.36
CA ALA A 829 -41.96 -4.98 16.49
C ALA A 829 -42.27 -5.94 17.66
N ASP A 830 -42.68 -5.42 18.83
CA ASP A 830 -43.08 -6.22 19.99
C ASP A 830 -44.32 -7.09 19.67
N ILE A 831 -45.32 -6.53 18.97
CA ILE A 831 -46.55 -7.26 18.59
C ILE A 831 -46.27 -8.32 17.52
N ASP A 832 -45.50 -7.98 16.47
CA ASP A 832 -45.15 -8.90 15.39
C ASP A 832 -44.31 -10.08 15.93
N ALA A 833 -43.32 -9.81 16.79
CA ALA A 833 -42.49 -10.86 17.39
C ALA A 833 -43.31 -11.88 18.23
N GLU A 834 -44.33 -11.41 18.98
CA GLU A 834 -45.23 -12.29 19.74
C GLU A 834 -46.18 -13.07 18.82
N ALA A 835 -46.75 -12.45 17.80
CA ALA A 835 -47.58 -13.15 16.82
C ALA A 835 -46.79 -14.26 16.11
N ASP A 836 -45.55 -13.98 15.70
CA ASP A 836 -44.65 -14.93 15.06
C ASP A 836 -44.19 -16.03 16.03
N LEU A 837 -43.99 -15.72 17.33
CA LEU A 837 -43.76 -16.71 18.38
C LEU A 837 -44.96 -17.66 18.49
N GLN A 838 -46.19 -17.12 18.56
CA GLN A 838 -47.40 -17.91 18.72
C GLN A 838 -47.71 -18.79 17.50
N ARG A 839 -47.51 -18.28 16.26
CA ARG A 839 -47.62 -19.10 15.03
C ARG A 839 -46.58 -20.23 15.00
N ARG A 840 -45.33 -19.97 15.40
CA ARG A 840 -44.27 -21.01 15.49
C ARG A 840 -44.62 -22.10 16.51
N SER A 841 -44.96 -21.71 17.74
CA SER A 841 -45.33 -22.66 18.79
C SER A 841 -46.54 -23.53 18.43
N LEU A 842 -47.52 -23.02 17.69
CA LEU A 842 -48.62 -23.85 17.15
C LEU A 842 -48.15 -24.78 16.03
N THR A 843 -47.27 -24.31 15.16
CA THR A 843 -46.74 -25.06 14.01
C THR A 843 -45.81 -26.22 14.41
N GLU A 844 -45.20 -26.13 15.60
CA GLU A 844 -44.48 -27.22 16.28
C GLU A 844 -45.42 -28.33 16.75
N LEU A 845 -46.63 -27.99 17.20
CA LEU A 845 -47.66 -28.94 17.68
C LEU A 845 -48.38 -29.72 16.56
N ARG A 846 -47.91 -29.66 15.30
CA ARG A 846 -48.51 -30.36 14.14
C ARG A 846 -48.61 -31.89 14.28
N MET A 847 -47.78 -32.47 15.16
CA MET A 847 -47.76 -33.92 15.44
C MET A 847 -48.67 -34.32 16.63
N VAL A 848 -49.32 -33.33 17.26
CA VAL A 848 -50.07 -33.48 18.52
C VAL A 848 -51.52 -32.96 18.38
N LEU A 849 -51.73 -31.92 17.57
CA LEU A 849 -53.05 -31.37 17.25
C LEU A 849 -53.61 -31.96 15.95
N ASP A 850 -54.94 -32.07 15.87
CA ASP A 850 -55.64 -32.33 14.61
C ASP A 850 -55.30 -31.23 13.56
N PRO A 851 -55.03 -31.57 12.28
CA PRO A 851 -54.68 -30.58 11.27
C PRO A 851 -55.75 -29.51 11.00
N GLY A 852 -57.04 -29.85 11.14
CA GLY A 852 -58.15 -28.90 11.02
C GLY A 852 -58.20 -27.93 12.20
N LEU A 853 -58.04 -28.45 13.41
CA LEU A 853 -57.94 -27.67 14.65
C LEU A 853 -56.70 -26.74 14.63
N LEU A 854 -55.54 -27.24 14.20
CA LEU A 854 -54.32 -26.43 14.05
C LEU A 854 -54.54 -25.28 13.07
N LYS A 855 -55.11 -25.56 11.89
CA LYS A 855 -55.44 -24.53 10.89
C LYS A 855 -56.40 -23.49 11.46
N ALA A 856 -57.40 -23.92 12.23
CA ALA A 856 -58.37 -23.01 12.87
C ALA A 856 -57.77 -22.19 14.03
N LYS A 857 -56.82 -22.74 14.80
CA LYS A 857 -56.06 -21.99 15.83
C LYS A 857 -55.12 -20.95 15.20
N LEU A 858 -54.40 -21.32 14.13
CA LEU A 858 -53.53 -20.39 13.39
C LEU A 858 -54.32 -19.23 12.76
N ALA A 859 -55.47 -19.52 12.14
CA ALA A 859 -56.32 -18.51 11.51
C ALA A 859 -56.87 -17.44 12.48
N LEU A 860 -56.90 -17.70 13.79
CA LEU A 860 -57.30 -16.73 14.81
C LEU A 860 -56.18 -15.76 15.24
N ILE A 861 -54.92 -16.08 14.95
CA ILE A 861 -53.75 -15.24 15.24
C ILE A 861 -53.39 -14.34 14.04
N GLY A 862 -54.02 -14.56 12.89
CA GLY A 862 -53.73 -13.89 11.63
C GLY A 862 -52.71 -14.65 10.79
N ASP A 863 -52.89 -14.60 9.47
CA ASP A 863 -52.06 -15.28 8.47
C ASP A 863 -51.08 -14.28 7.82
N GLU A 864 -49.88 -14.73 7.45
CA GLU A 864 -48.93 -13.94 6.66
C GLU A 864 -49.46 -13.67 5.24
N GLN A 865 -50.32 -14.55 4.72
CA GLN A 865 -50.79 -14.49 3.33
C GLN A 865 -52.00 -13.57 3.08
N SER A 866 -52.65 -13.04 4.13
CA SER A 866 -53.87 -12.24 3.94
C SER A 866 -53.62 -10.88 3.29
N GLU A 867 -52.46 -10.25 3.51
CA GLU A 867 -52.14 -8.95 2.90
C GLU A 867 -51.41 -9.08 1.55
N THR A 868 -50.60 -10.12 1.35
CA THR A 868 -49.88 -10.35 0.08
C THR A 868 -50.78 -10.74 -1.09
N ARG A 869 -52.09 -10.95 -0.86
CA ARG A 869 -53.13 -11.08 -1.90
C ARG A 869 -54.02 -9.84 -2.06
N GLN A 870 -53.74 -8.74 -1.36
CA GLN A 870 -54.45 -7.46 -1.49
C GLN A 870 -53.54 -6.28 -1.87
N SER A 871 -52.33 -6.57 -2.35
CA SER A 871 -51.61 -5.66 -3.25
C SER A 871 -52.14 -5.84 -4.68
N PRO A 872 -52.57 -4.76 -5.37
CA PRO A 872 -52.91 -4.80 -6.79
C PRO A 872 -51.67 -4.80 -7.71
#